data_AF-A0A2Z6SE92-F1
#
_entry.id   AF-A0A2Z6SE92-F1
#
_cell.length_a   1.000
_cell.length_b   1.000
_cell.length_c   1.000
_cell.angle_alpha   90.00
_cell.angle_beta   90.00
_cell.angle_gamma   90.00
#
_symmetry.space_group_name_H-M   'P 1'
#
loop_
_entity.id
_entity.type
_entity.pdbx_description
1 polymer ?
#
loop_
_entity_poly.entity_id
_entity_poly.type
_entity_poly.pdbx_seq_one_letter_code
_entity_poly.pdbx_strand_id
1 'polypeptide(L)'
;MELLTKYYVNLSDGKEIIKENFTNWKSGNEIIDNFIQEKQLKYAANDFLFEWIPYNEFINIKEIGDNCLTTAIWKNGPLHYHNEDSISGWTRKSYEKVVLRFLYDIQNINNESINKIESYINDCEKLSCTFHYGISQNPDTKDYILVFNDSYFTCYCEKCGYDIECCKQCRIDQLKNNFINWTSGNIKLDDFIQKMQSKINNYDDVIFEWIPYNKFIEIKERGDNCMTTAIWKDGPLYYDKHANEYTRNLIYEKVVLRFLYDSQDINDEFLNMVESYLYDNKDYKNYGISQNPDTKVYILVFNYDYFVCYCGKCGHKFKYSDKLCDQCQIDQLRNNFTNWTSENEKLDNFIQNTQLKINRNDVPFEWIPYNEFIDIKQMGDDCLTTAIWKDGPLHYDKYEKKYLRNSTYEKVVLRSLYGSQKINDEFLNMVESYLYDNKINKNYGITQNSDTKVYILVFNNKYLDCYCEKCGNTYEKDISGNDIKWCKLCQMDQLKTNFTNWTSGNVKLDKFIQNIQLKINKHSDVIFEWISYNEFTEIKGIDIENEFAMAIWKDGPLIFTGKRIMTKESYKKVVLKYLHNLQDITDEFLNKVESYFNNKRVYGISQNPDTKVYILVFNNEYFGKDYCEKCYNNYENGDYYCKPCQISYFENNFSNWTSENEKIDNFIKKNQLKISKYSDTVFEWISYNRFTSINETENSGFATAMWKDGPLFYNTLDRKYKRKLNEKVFLKYLYNPQNIINEIMYLMEGSYGLSQNPNTKDFIILVFPLKYYCENCGEKYNNRFEIDSRSCLSCQIKREDEKIRDLIQDARLNIDYNSESIIFEWIPYNQFSDIKEIGKGGFSTVYSAIWKDGLLYYERHEYGGEWKRKSNTRVALKCLHNSHNSLTEFINEVKAYPNQKLENILKLYGISQNPDTKDYVMILEYAEGGNFNNYLNKNYENFNWFNGIEVLVNIIGGLSKIHQKQMVHRDFHIGNILFTKEYSSYYACISDLGLCKKIDDVDKTNIYGVMPYVAPEVLGGKLYTRAADIYSFGMIMYVVATGRQPFADRAHDEVLALNIYNGIRPEINEKIAPKCYIDIMKRCWDPNPDNRPTSIELKDIVESFHNSLNQNFQKKEQKYYEIEEQFKKTQEYRKANFLSIKNGQTITHTQAIYSSRLLNPFTKNLSKYYNIDNNTVEITDFTK
;
A
#
# COMPACT_ATOMS: atom_id res chain seq x y z
N MET A 1 -2.39 24.62 -11.24
CA MET A 1 -3.52 24.18 -12.08
C MET A 1 -3.03 24.07 -13.51
N GLU A 2 -2.37 22.96 -13.83
CA GLU A 2 -2.20 22.41 -15.19
C GLU A 2 -1.54 21.03 -15.00
N LEU A 3 -2.33 20.13 -14.46
CA LEU A 3 -2.11 18.71 -14.32
C LEU A 3 -3.43 18.13 -14.81
N LEU A 4 -3.50 17.71 -16.08
CA LEU A 4 -4.44 16.75 -16.67
C LEU A 4 -4.42 16.85 -18.22
N THR A 5 -3.40 16.27 -18.84
CA THR A 5 -3.48 15.82 -20.25
C THR A 5 -2.52 14.65 -20.43
N LYS A 6 -2.97 13.46 -20.01
CA LYS A 6 -2.32 12.18 -20.32
C LYS A 6 -3.23 11.45 -21.32
N TYR A 7 -2.64 11.05 -22.45
CA TYR A 7 -3.17 10.15 -23.48
C TYR A 7 -4.33 10.65 -24.36
N TYR A 8 -3.98 11.30 -25.48
CA TYR A 8 -4.76 11.16 -26.70
C TYR A 8 -4.01 10.20 -27.63
N VAL A 9 -4.56 9.00 -27.83
CA VAL A 9 -4.20 8.12 -28.95
C VAL A 9 -4.70 8.80 -30.22
N ASN A 10 -3.84 9.04 -31.21
CA ASN A 10 -4.25 9.60 -32.48
C ASN A 10 -4.97 8.51 -33.32
N LEU A 11 -6.29 8.36 -33.13
CA LEU A 11 -7.13 7.37 -33.83
C LEU A 11 -7.55 7.80 -35.25
N SER A 12 -6.99 8.88 -35.80
CA SER A 12 -7.40 9.43 -37.11
C SER A 12 -7.17 8.46 -38.26
N ASP A 13 -5.98 7.86 -38.35
CA ASP A 13 -5.61 6.91 -39.41
C ASP A 13 -6.49 5.64 -39.40
N GLY A 14 -6.79 5.10 -38.21
CA GLY A 14 -7.67 3.93 -38.07
C GLY A 14 -9.13 4.20 -38.46
N LYS A 15 -9.64 5.41 -38.19
CA LYS A 15 -11.00 5.82 -38.57
C LYS A 15 -11.13 6.12 -40.07
N GLU A 16 -10.07 6.55 -40.74
CA GLU A 16 -10.06 6.67 -42.22
C GLU A 16 -10.09 5.30 -42.90
N ILE A 17 -9.31 4.33 -42.42
CA ILE A 17 -9.31 2.94 -42.94
C ILE A 17 -10.69 2.26 -42.78
N ILE A 18 -11.39 2.47 -41.67
CA ILE A 18 -12.76 1.96 -41.46
C ILE A 18 -13.72 2.57 -42.49
N LYS A 19 -13.64 3.89 -42.73
CA LYS A 19 -14.49 4.59 -43.70
C LYS A 19 -14.28 4.11 -45.14
N GLU A 20 -13.04 3.78 -45.50
CA GLU A 20 -12.71 3.25 -46.83
C GLU A 20 -13.21 1.81 -47.05
N ASN A 21 -13.45 1.05 -45.97
CA ASN A 21 -13.83 -0.38 -46.02
C ASN A 21 -15.31 -0.67 -45.72
N PHE A 22 -16.19 0.34 -45.59
CA PHE A 22 -17.63 0.13 -45.33
C PHE A 22 -18.34 -0.76 -46.36
N THR A 23 -17.79 -0.89 -47.57
CA THR A 23 -18.30 -1.79 -48.61
C THR A 23 -18.16 -3.28 -48.28
N ASN A 24 -17.26 -3.65 -47.36
CA ASN A 24 -16.95 -5.04 -47.01
C ASN A 24 -17.85 -5.63 -45.91
N TRP A 25 -18.67 -4.81 -45.23
CA TRP A 25 -19.52 -5.21 -44.10
C TRP A 25 -21.00 -4.94 -44.33
N LYS A 26 -21.50 -5.29 -45.53
CA LYS A 26 -22.92 -5.08 -45.89
C LYS A 26 -23.76 -6.32 -45.65
N SER A 27 -24.86 -6.13 -44.95
CA SER A 27 -25.94 -7.10 -44.76
C SER A 27 -26.86 -7.19 -45.97
N GLY A 28 -26.84 -6.18 -46.84
CA GLY A 28 -27.83 -6.03 -47.92
C GLY A 28 -29.12 -5.34 -47.47
N ASN A 29 -29.22 -4.92 -46.20
CA ASN A 29 -30.29 -4.10 -45.65
C ASN A 29 -29.75 -2.72 -45.24
N GLU A 30 -30.25 -1.66 -45.85
CA GLU A 30 -29.77 -0.28 -45.65
C GLU A 30 -29.85 0.18 -44.18
N ILE A 31 -30.88 -0.26 -43.44
CA ILE A 31 -31.09 0.16 -42.04
C ILE A 31 -30.04 -0.49 -41.13
N ILE A 32 -29.72 -1.77 -41.33
CA ILE A 32 -28.68 -2.48 -40.56
C ILE A 32 -27.29 -2.00 -40.94
N ASP A 33 -27.05 -1.76 -42.22
CA ASP A 33 -25.77 -1.24 -42.71
C ASP A 33 -25.49 0.14 -42.11
N ASN A 34 -26.49 1.03 -42.02
CA ASN A 34 -26.38 2.32 -41.35
C ASN A 34 -26.12 2.18 -39.84
N PHE A 35 -26.83 1.26 -39.16
CA PHE A 35 -26.63 1.00 -37.73
C PHE A 35 -25.22 0.49 -37.41
N ILE A 36 -24.68 -0.42 -38.22
CA ILE A 36 -23.31 -0.93 -38.08
C ILE A 36 -22.30 0.20 -38.28
N GLN A 37 -22.48 1.04 -39.31
CA GLN A 37 -21.61 2.19 -39.55
C GLN A 37 -21.60 3.19 -38.39
N GLU A 38 -22.76 3.49 -37.80
CA GLU A 38 -22.83 4.37 -36.62
C GLU A 38 -22.05 3.82 -35.43
N LYS A 39 -22.12 2.50 -35.17
CA LYS A 39 -21.35 1.85 -34.10
C LYS A 39 -19.85 1.84 -34.41
N GLN A 40 -19.45 1.59 -35.66
CA GLN A 40 -18.05 1.62 -36.10
C GLN A 40 -17.41 3.02 -35.98
N LEU A 41 -18.18 4.10 -36.19
CA LEU A 41 -17.68 5.48 -36.04
C LEU A 41 -17.40 5.87 -34.57
N LYS A 42 -18.07 5.22 -33.61
CA LYS A 42 -17.92 5.43 -32.17
C LYS A 42 -16.74 4.66 -31.55
N TYR A 43 -15.97 3.92 -32.34
CA TYR A 43 -14.81 3.13 -31.92
C TYR A 43 -13.77 3.89 -31.07
N ALA A 44 -13.30 3.24 -29.98
CA ALA A 44 -12.24 3.69 -29.08
C ALA A 44 -11.05 2.71 -29.04
N ALA A 45 -9.89 3.16 -28.54
CA ALA A 45 -8.68 2.33 -28.46
C ALA A 45 -8.88 1.14 -27.51
N ASN A 46 -8.55 -0.07 -27.98
CA ASN A 46 -8.73 -1.39 -27.33
C ASN A 46 -10.11 -2.07 -27.46
N ASP A 47 -11.06 -1.51 -28.23
CA ASP A 47 -12.33 -2.18 -28.52
C ASP A 47 -12.25 -3.17 -29.71
N PHE A 48 -13.20 -4.10 -29.79
CA PHE A 48 -13.48 -4.90 -30.98
C PHE A 48 -14.40 -4.13 -31.94
N LEU A 49 -14.20 -4.29 -33.24
CA LEU A 49 -15.04 -3.68 -34.25
C LEU A 49 -16.40 -4.41 -34.33
N PHE A 50 -17.49 -3.65 -34.34
CA PHE A 50 -18.83 -4.19 -34.55
C PHE A 50 -19.07 -4.47 -36.05
N GLU A 51 -19.42 -5.70 -36.42
CA GLU A 51 -19.45 -6.15 -37.82
C GLU A 51 -20.78 -6.82 -38.23
N TRP A 52 -21.03 -6.89 -39.54
CA TRP A 52 -21.96 -7.87 -40.09
C TRP A 52 -21.25 -9.22 -40.22
N ILE A 53 -21.85 -10.28 -39.68
CA ILE A 53 -21.27 -11.62 -39.64
C ILE A 53 -22.11 -12.55 -40.51
N PRO A 54 -21.60 -13.06 -41.64
CA PRO A 54 -22.30 -14.07 -42.44
C PRO A 54 -22.61 -15.32 -41.61
N TYR A 55 -23.85 -15.83 -41.64
CA TYR A 55 -24.26 -16.95 -40.77
C TYR A 55 -23.45 -18.23 -40.98
N ASN A 56 -22.93 -18.47 -42.20
CA ASN A 56 -22.07 -19.61 -42.54
C ASN A 56 -20.67 -19.57 -41.89
N GLU A 57 -20.31 -18.46 -41.24
CA GLU A 57 -19.11 -18.31 -40.42
C GLU A 57 -19.24 -18.99 -39.05
N PHE A 58 -20.45 -19.35 -38.62
CA PHE A 58 -20.69 -20.07 -37.38
C PHE A 58 -20.65 -21.59 -37.58
N ILE A 59 -19.92 -22.27 -36.71
CA ILE A 59 -19.89 -23.74 -36.62
C ILE A 59 -20.16 -24.19 -35.20
N ASN A 60 -20.52 -25.48 -35.04
CA ASN A 60 -20.80 -26.08 -33.73
C ASN A 60 -21.91 -25.33 -32.97
N ILE A 61 -22.98 -24.97 -33.68
CA ILE A 61 -24.13 -24.27 -33.15
C ILE A 61 -24.89 -25.20 -32.19
N LYS A 62 -25.07 -24.79 -30.93
CA LYS A 62 -25.73 -25.57 -29.86
C LYS A 62 -26.74 -24.71 -29.10
N GLU A 63 -27.99 -25.14 -29.07
CA GLU A 63 -29.07 -24.44 -28.35
C GLU A 63 -28.91 -24.54 -26.84
N ILE A 64 -29.32 -23.47 -26.13
CA ILE A 64 -29.23 -23.36 -24.66
C ILE A 64 -30.62 -23.02 -24.11
N GLY A 65 -31.30 -24.04 -23.58
CA GLY A 65 -32.63 -23.91 -22.97
C GLY A 65 -33.70 -23.34 -23.91
N ASP A 66 -34.83 -22.91 -23.35
CA ASP A 66 -35.99 -22.43 -24.11
C ASP A 66 -35.96 -20.90 -24.39
N ASN A 67 -34.81 -20.23 -24.15
CA ASN A 67 -34.72 -18.76 -24.07
C ASN A 67 -34.04 -18.06 -25.27
N CYS A 68 -34.17 -18.61 -26.47
CA CYS A 68 -33.67 -17.97 -27.71
C CYS A 68 -32.16 -17.72 -27.78
N LEU A 69 -31.37 -18.39 -26.93
CA LEU A 69 -29.91 -18.29 -26.85
C LEU A 69 -29.25 -19.56 -27.37
N THR A 70 -28.11 -19.40 -28.03
CA THR A 70 -27.37 -20.49 -28.67
C THR A 70 -25.88 -20.19 -28.58
N THR A 71 -25.02 -21.19 -28.46
CA THR A 71 -23.56 -21.01 -28.57
C THR A 71 -23.05 -21.48 -29.91
N ALA A 72 -22.02 -20.81 -30.43
CA ALA A 72 -21.35 -21.20 -31.66
C ALA A 72 -19.85 -20.87 -31.60
N ILE A 73 -19.09 -21.35 -32.57
CA ILE A 73 -17.71 -20.92 -32.84
C ILE A 73 -17.71 -20.09 -34.12
N TRP A 74 -17.21 -18.86 -34.03
CA TRP A 74 -17.02 -17.97 -35.17
C TRP A 74 -15.64 -18.21 -35.81
N LYS A 75 -15.61 -18.75 -37.03
CA LYS A 75 -14.37 -19.14 -37.74
C LYS A 75 -13.38 -17.99 -37.89
N ASN A 76 -13.81 -16.88 -38.49
CA ASN A 76 -12.91 -15.74 -38.73
C ASN A 76 -12.68 -14.89 -37.47
N GLY A 77 -13.64 -14.88 -36.54
CA GLY A 77 -13.55 -14.18 -35.27
C GLY A 77 -13.51 -12.64 -35.37
N PRO A 78 -13.54 -11.94 -34.23
CA PRO A 78 -13.71 -10.49 -34.18
C PRO A 78 -12.46 -9.75 -34.64
N LEU A 79 -12.66 -8.63 -35.33
CA LEU A 79 -11.60 -7.72 -35.75
C LEU A 79 -11.30 -6.71 -34.64
N HIS A 80 -10.03 -6.50 -34.31
CA HIS A 80 -9.60 -5.46 -33.37
C HIS A 80 -8.28 -4.79 -33.83
N TYR A 81 -8.09 -3.54 -33.41
CA TYR A 81 -6.90 -2.77 -33.74
C TYR A 81 -5.89 -2.86 -32.60
N HIS A 82 -4.68 -3.30 -32.91
CA HIS A 82 -3.58 -3.44 -31.95
C HIS A 82 -2.57 -2.31 -32.16
N ASN A 83 -2.17 -1.64 -31.07
CA ASN A 83 -1.17 -0.57 -31.10
C ASN A 83 -0.08 -0.85 -30.07
N GLU A 84 0.92 -1.64 -30.46
CA GLU A 84 2.17 -1.84 -29.70
C GLU A 84 3.39 -1.56 -30.61
N ASP A 85 4.47 -1.11 -29.99
CA ASP A 85 5.60 -0.33 -30.54
C ASP A 85 6.45 -1.00 -31.65
N SER A 86 5.85 -1.30 -32.80
CA SER A 86 6.49 -1.30 -34.14
C SER A 86 5.60 -1.79 -35.29
N ILE A 87 4.39 -2.31 -35.03
CA ILE A 87 3.40 -2.66 -36.07
C ILE A 87 2.01 -2.25 -35.59
N SER A 88 1.46 -1.18 -36.15
CA SER A 88 0.05 -0.85 -36.01
C SER A 88 -0.77 -1.56 -37.10
N GLY A 89 -1.82 -2.29 -36.71
CA GLY A 89 -2.55 -3.12 -37.66
C GLY A 89 -3.85 -3.72 -37.13
N TRP A 90 -4.74 -4.06 -38.06
CA TRP A 90 -5.98 -4.78 -37.80
C TRP A 90 -5.71 -6.29 -37.74
N THR A 91 -6.14 -6.95 -36.67
CA THR A 91 -5.98 -8.42 -36.51
C THR A 91 -7.30 -9.09 -36.14
N ARG A 92 -7.48 -10.34 -36.59
CA ARG A 92 -8.63 -11.18 -36.24
C ARG A 92 -8.22 -12.30 -35.30
N LYS A 93 -9.06 -12.60 -34.31
CA LYS A 93 -8.90 -13.74 -33.42
C LYS A 93 -9.76 -14.91 -33.90
N SER A 94 -9.24 -15.74 -34.80
CA SER A 94 -9.98 -16.86 -35.40
C SER A 94 -10.46 -17.90 -34.39
N TYR A 95 -11.58 -18.56 -34.69
CA TYR A 95 -12.22 -19.60 -33.88
C TYR A 95 -12.69 -19.16 -32.48
N GLU A 96 -13.23 -17.94 -32.39
CA GLU A 96 -13.76 -17.40 -31.13
C GLU A 96 -15.09 -18.04 -30.75
N LYS A 97 -15.26 -18.43 -29.48
CA LYS A 97 -16.55 -18.90 -28.96
C LYS A 97 -17.48 -17.70 -28.76
N VAL A 98 -18.70 -17.80 -29.29
CA VAL A 98 -19.69 -16.71 -29.27
C VAL A 98 -21.05 -17.19 -28.78
N VAL A 99 -21.83 -16.25 -28.26
CA VAL A 99 -23.24 -16.43 -27.89
C VAL A 99 -24.11 -15.74 -28.93
N LEU A 100 -25.07 -16.46 -29.48
CA LEU A 100 -26.04 -16.03 -30.47
C LEU A 100 -27.39 -15.83 -29.79
N ARG A 101 -27.95 -14.63 -29.87
CA ARG A 101 -29.30 -14.32 -29.40
C ARG A 101 -30.22 -14.09 -30.59
N PHE A 102 -31.19 -14.97 -30.77
CA PHE A 102 -32.18 -14.87 -31.83
C PHE A 102 -33.25 -13.83 -31.47
N LEU A 103 -33.54 -12.93 -32.40
CA LEU A 103 -34.53 -11.87 -32.26
C LEU A 103 -35.80 -12.23 -33.04
N TYR A 104 -36.51 -13.25 -32.56
CA TYR A 104 -37.70 -13.81 -33.24
C TYR A 104 -38.83 -12.79 -33.49
N ASP A 105 -38.90 -11.71 -32.71
CA ASP A 105 -39.89 -10.64 -32.88
C ASP A 105 -39.54 -9.64 -34.01
N ILE A 106 -38.36 -9.74 -34.62
CA ILE A 106 -37.82 -8.74 -35.54
C ILE A 106 -37.61 -9.39 -36.91
N GLN A 107 -38.71 -9.59 -37.63
CA GLN A 107 -38.67 -10.08 -39.02
C GLN A 107 -38.60 -8.94 -40.04
N ASN A 108 -39.17 -7.77 -39.70
CA ASN A 108 -39.10 -6.54 -40.50
C ASN A 108 -38.34 -5.46 -39.73
N ILE A 109 -37.15 -5.09 -40.21
CA ILE A 109 -36.38 -4.01 -39.59
C ILE A 109 -36.99 -2.67 -39.95
N ASN A 110 -37.32 -1.90 -38.91
CA ASN A 110 -37.64 -0.48 -38.97
C ASN A 110 -36.87 0.24 -37.83
N ASN A 111 -37.03 1.55 -37.70
CA ASN A 111 -36.35 2.32 -36.65
C ASN A 111 -36.72 1.89 -35.23
N GLU A 112 -37.92 1.32 -35.01
CA GLU A 112 -38.36 0.81 -33.70
C GLU A 112 -37.62 -0.49 -33.34
N SER A 113 -37.41 -1.38 -34.31
CA SER A 113 -36.59 -2.59 -34.17
C SER A 113 -35.13 -2.26 -33.84
N ILE A 114 -34.57 -1.18 -34.42
CA ILE A 114 -33.21 -0.71 -34.11
C ILE A 114 -33.12 -0.20 -32.67
N ASN A 115 -34.10 0.57 -32.19
CA ASN A 115 -34.14 1.00 -30.77
C ASN A 115 -34.19 -0.19 -29.81
N LYS A 116 -34.91 -1.27 -30.17
CA LYS A 116 -34.96 -2.51 -29.38
C LYS A 116 -33.59 -3.21 -29.36
N ILE A 117 -32.91 -3.30 -30.51
CA ILE A 117 -31.54 -3.81 -30.60
C ILE A 117 -30.57 -2.96 -29.77
N GLU A 118 -30.69 -1.64 -29.83
CA GLU A 118 -29.84 -0.71 -29.07
C GLU A 118 -30.09 -0.80 -27.57
N SER A 119 -31.34 -1.02 -27.13
CA SER A 119 -31.65 -1.31 -25.73
C SER A 119 -30.94 -2.58 -25.25
N TYR A 120 -30.97 -3.66 -26.03
CA TYR A 120 -30.28 -4.91 -25.66
C TYR A 120 -28.77 -4.73 -25.53
N ILE A 121 -28.16 -3.91 -26.39
CA ILE A 121 -26.73 -3.57 -26.33
C ILE A 121 -26.44 -2.70 -25.10
N ASN A 122 -27.22 -1.65 -24.87
CA ASN A 122 -27.01 -0.71 -23.77
C ASN A 122 -27.25 -1.33 -22.38
N ASP A 123 -28.21 -2.25 -22.25
CA ASP A 123 -28.45 -2.95 -20.99
C ASP A 123 -27.30 -3.90 -20.63
N CYS A 124 -26.63 -4.47 -21.64
CA CYS A 124 -25.40 -5.25 -21.45
C CYS A 124 -24.19 -4.38 -21.05
N GLU A 125 -24.05 -3.16 -21.62
CA GLU A 125 -22.94 -2.24 -21.30
C GLU A 125 -22.93 -1.76 -19.85
N LYS A 126 -24.10 -1.61 -19.20
CA LYS A 126 -24.22 -1.20 -17.78
C LYS A 126 -23.58 -2.19 -16.80
N LEU A 127 -23.46 -3.46 -17.19
CA LEU A 127 -23.00 -4.55 -16.33
C LEU A 127 -21.49 -4.82 -16.46
N SER A 128 -20.76 -4.04 -17.27
CA SER A 128 -19.29 -4.14 -17.45
C SER A 128 -18.77 -5.53 -17.88
N CYS A 129 -19.63 -6.38 -18.47
CA CYS A 129 -19.37 -7.82 -18.64
C CYS A 129 -19.18 -8.32 -20.08
N THR A 130 -19.40 -7.52 -21.13
CA THR A 130 -19.57 -8.10 -22.49
C THR A 130 -19.00 -7.25 -23.61
N PHE A 131 -18.29 -7.90 -24.54
CA PHE A 131 -17.92 -7.35 -25.84
C PHE A 131 -18.96 -7.73 -26.90
N HIS A 132 -19.47 -6.74 -27.63
CA HIS A 132 -20.44 -6.90 -28.71
C HIS A 132 -19.69 -7.09 -30.04
N TYR A 133 -19.91 -8.21 -30.72
CA TYR A 133 -19.17 -8.51 -31.94
C TYR A 133 -19.91 -8.14 -33.22
N GLY A 134 -21.24 -8.22 -33.23
CA GLY A 134 -21.97 -7.86 -34.44
C GLY A 134 -23.39 -8.38 -34.55
N ILE A 135 -23.91 -8.27 -35.77
CA ILE A 135 -25.23 -8.77 -36.18
C ILE A 135 -25.06 -9.84 -37.26
N SER A 136 -25.88 -10.88 -37.20
CA SER A 136 -26.05 -11.86 -38.26
C SER A 136 -27.53 -12.05 -38.59
N GLN A 137 -27.85 -12.80 -39.65
CA GLN A 137 -29.20 -13.22 -39.96
C GLN A 137 -29.20 -14.69 -40.37
N ASN A 138 -30.11 -15.46 -39.78
CA ASN A 138 -30.33 -16.84 -40.19
C ASN A 138 -30.88 -16.87 -41.63
N PRO A 139 -30.20 -17.53 -42.59
CA PRO A 139 -30.63 -17.54 -43.98
C PRO A 139 -31.96 -18.29 -44.19
N ASP A 140 -32.27 -19.24 -43.31
CA ASP A 140 -33.46 -20.10 -43.41
C ASP A 140 -34.68 -19.45 -42.76
N THR A 141 -34.53 -18.97 -41.51
CA THR A 141 -35.66 -18.39 -40.76
C THR A 141 -35.84 -16.90 -40.97
N LYS A 142 -34.84 -16.21 -41.55
CA LYS A 142 -34.74 -14.75 -41.69
C LYS A 142 -34.67 -13.97 -40.38
N ASP A 143 -34.53 -14.65 -39.25
CA ASP A 143 -34.38 -14.00 -37.95
C ASP A 143 -33.02 -13.32 -37.82
N TYR A 144 -33.01 -12.09 -37.28
CA TYR A 144 -31.79 -11.40 -36.92
C TYR A 144 -31.21 -11.95 -35.62
N ILE A 145 -29.88 -11.98 -35.55
CA ILE A 145 -29.13 -12.57 -34.45
C ILE A 145 -28.12 -11.54 -33.95
N LEU A 146 -28.12 -11.30 -32.63
CA LEU A 146 -27.05 -10.56 -31.98
C LEU A 146 -25.94 -11.51 -31.52
N VAL A 147 -24.69 -11.11 -31.76
CA VAL A 147 -23.51 -11.94 -31.53
C VAL A 147 -22.66 -11.32 -30.42
N PHE A 148 -22.51 -12.06 -29.32
CA PHE A 148 -21.80 -11.66 -28.10
C PHE A 148 -20.58 -12.54 -27.83
N ASN A 149 -19.64 -12.02 -27.04
CA ASN A 149 -18.57 -12.80 -26.42
C ASN A 149 -19.14 -13.82 -25.40
N ASP A 150 -18.44 -14.94 -25.18
CA ASP A 150 -18.85 -16.01 -24.25
C ASP A 150 -18.86 -15.60 -22.77
N SER A 151 -18.20 -14.49 -22.42
CA SER A 151 -18.37 -13.76 -21.15
C SER A 151 -19.81 -13.32 -20.88
N TYR A 152 -20.74 -13.40 -21.84
CA TYR A 152 -22.17 -13.16 -21.63
C TYR A 152 -22.77 -13.93 -20.43
N PHE A 153 -22.32 -15.18 -20.20
CA PHE A 153 -22.78 -15.99 -19.07
C PHE A 153 -22.22 -15.57 -17.70
N THR A 154 -21.29 -14.60 -17.66
CA THR A 154 -20.84 -14.00 -16.40
C THR A 154 -21.85 -13.01 -15.82
N CYS A 155 -22.80 -12.54 -16.64
CA CYS A 155 -23.80 -11.57 -16.24
C CYS A 155 -25.26 -12.08 -16.39
N TYR A 156 -25.50 -13.12 -17.21
CA TYR A 156 -26.83 -13.72 -17.42
C TYR A 156 -26.86 -15.22 -17.09
N CYS A 157 -27.97 -15.68 -16.48
CA CYS A 157 -28.16 -17.08 -16.09
C CYS A 157 -28.44 -18.01 -17.29
N GLU A 158 -27.68 -19.11 -17.41
CA GLU A 158 -27.84 -20.11 -18.49
C GLU A 158 -29.23 -20.78 -18.55
N LYS A 159 -29.93 -20.90 -17.42
CA LYS A 159 -31.24 -21.57 -17.35
C LYS A 159 -32.42 -20.65 -17.69
N CYS A 160 -32.36 -19.37 -17.31
CA CYS A 160 -33.50 -18.46 -17.43
C CYS A 160 -33.24 -17.21 -18.31
N GLY A 161 -32.01 -16.94 -18.73
CA GLY A 161 -31.67 -15.83 -19.64
C GLY A 161 -31.80 -14.42 -19.04
N TYR A 162 -32.10 -14.30 -17.75
CA TYR A 162 -32.15 -13.04 -17.00
C TYR A 162 -30.86 -12.77 -16.22
N ASP A 163 -30.66 -11.53 -15.78
CA ASP A 163 -29.53 -11.12 -14.95
C ASP A 163 -29.34 -12.06 -13.76
N ILE A 164 -28.08 -12.29 -13.35
CA ILE A 164 -27.75 -13.15 -12.19
C ILE A 164 -28.47 -12.72 -10.90
N GLU A 165 -28.86 -11.45 -10.78
CA GLU A 165 -29.71 -10.96 -9.68
C GLU A 165 -31.11 -11.59 -9.68
N CYS A 166 -31.72 -11.79 -10.86
CA CYS A 166 -32.98 -12.52 -11.05
C CYS A 166 -32.83 -14.05 -10.89
N CYS A 167 -31.60 -14.59 -10.84
CA CYS A 167 -31.33 -15.99 -10.50
C CYS A 167 -31.59 -16.31 -9.01
N LYS A 168 -31.83 -15.30 -8.15
CA LYS A 168 -32.27 -15.52 -6.76
C LYS A 168 -33.54 -16.40 -6.69
N GLN A 169 -34.50 -16.16 -7.58
CA GLN A 169 -35.75 -16.93 -7.59
C GLN A 169 -35.50 -18.40 -7.99
N CYS A 170 -34.69 -18.64 -9.02
CA CYS A 170 -34.31 -20.01 -9.44
C CYS A 170 -33.58 -20.78 -8.32
N ARG A 171 -32.73 -20.11 -7.55
CA ARG A 171 -32.04 -20.71 -6.39
C ARG A 171 -32.98 -21.03 -5.23
N ILE A 172 -33.93 -20.13 -4.94
CA ILE A 172 -34.98 -20.37 -3.94
C ILE A 172 -35.88 -21.54 -4.35
N ASP A 173 -36.24 -21.64 -5.63
CA ASP A 173 -37.09 -22.72 -6.13
C ASP A 173 -36.36 -24.08 -6.15
N GLN A 174 -35.04 -24.11 -6.39
CA GLN A 174 -34.22 -25.31 -6.17
C GLN A 174 -34.19 -25.75 -4.69
N LEU A 175 -34.03 -24.81 -3.74
CA LEU A 175 -34.06 -25.13 -2.31
C LEU A 175 -35.42 -25.69 -1.89
N LYS A 176 -36.52 -25.12 -2.40
CA LYS A 176 -37.89 -25.64 -2.17
C LYS A 176 -38.07 -27.06 -2.70
N ASN A 177 -37.53 -27.37 -3.88
CA ASN A 177 -37.62 -28.71 -4.47
C ASN A 177 -36.77 -29.74 -3.71
N ASN A 178 -35.64 -29.34 -3.12
CA ASN A 178 -34.76 -30.20 -2.32
C ASN A 178 -35.24 -30.39 -0.85
N PHE A 179 -36.20 -29.59 -0.39
CA PHE A 179 -36.68 -29.55 1.00
C PHE A 179 -37.31 -30.86 1.50
N ILE A 180 -37.78 -31.73 0.59
CA ILE A 180 -38.37 -33.04 0.92
C ILE A 180 -37.40 -33.91 1.77
N ASN A 181 -36.10 -33.62 1.75
CA ASN A 181 -35.06 -34.38 2.45
C ASN A 181 -34.60 -33.80 3.80
N TRP A 182 -35.03 -32.60 4.22
CA TRP A 182 -34.48 -31.87 5.38
C TRP A 182 -35.52 -31.38 6.39
N THR A 183 -36.59 -32.13 6.60
CA THR A 183 -37.64 -31.78 7.56
C THR A 183 -37.27 -32.20 8.99
N SER A 184 -37.59 -31.33 9.96
CA SER A 184 -37.45 -31.61 11.39
C SER A 184 -38.58 -32.50 11.93
N GLY A 185 -39.67 -32.61 11.17
CA GLY A 185 -40.91 -33.25 11.61
C GLY A 185 -41.81 -32.33 12.45
N ASN A 186 -41.42 -31.06 12.66
CA ASN A 186 -42.24 -30.04 13.29
C ASN A 186 -42.55 -28.92 12.29
N ILE A 187 -43.84 -28.77 11.97
CA ILE A 187 -44.33 -27.82 10.95
C ILE A 187 -43.87 -26.37 11.24
N LYS A 188 -43.93 -25.92 12.50
CA LYS A 188 -43.53 -24.54 12.85
C LYS A 188 -42.04 -24.31 12.69
N LEU A 189 -41.21 -25.30 13.01
CA LEU A 189 -39.75 -25.20 12.85
C LEU A 189 -39.35 -25.29 11.38
N ASP A 190 -40.03 -26.14 10.62
CA ASP A 190 -39.85 -26.29 9.18
C ASP A 190 -40.23 -24.99 8.44
N ASP A 191 -41.33 -24.34 8.83
CA ASP A 191 -41.73 -23.01 8.34
C ASP A 191 -40.69 -21.94 8.69
N PHE A 192 -40.12 -21.99 9.89
CA PHE A 192 -39.04 -21.08 10.30
C PHE A 192 -37.76 -21.29 9.47
N ILE A 193 -37.36 -22.53 9.22
CA ILE A 193 -36.20 -22.87 8.37
C ILE A 193 -36.43 -22.35 6.95
N GLN A 194 -37.62 -22.53 6.38
CA GLN A 194 -37.97 -21.98 5.06
C GLN A 194 -37.93 -20.46 5.02
N LYS A 195 -38.47 -19.79 6.06
CA LYS A 195 -38.36 -18.34 6.23
C LYS A 195 -36.89 -17.91 6.19
N MET A 196 -35.99 -18.63 6.86
CA MET A 196 -34.56 -18.32 6.85
C MET A 196 -33.90 -18.57 5.49
N GLN A 197 -34.24 -19.66 4.79
CA GLN A 197 -33.73 -19.96 3.45
C GLN A 197 -34.18 -18.93 2.40
N SER A 198 -35.39 -18.37 2.53
CA SER A 198 -35.88 -17.32 1.62
C SER A 198 -35.09 -15.99 1.70
N LYS A 199 -34.30 -15.80 2.77
CA LYS A 199 -33.52 -14.58 3.02
C LYS A 199 -32.15 -14.58 2.32
N ILE A 200 -31.79 -15.64 1.59
CA ILE A 200 -30.53 -15.74 0.83
C ILE A 200 -30.50 -14.66 -0.27
N ASN A 201 -29.36 -13.99 -0.40
CA ASN A 201 -29.11 -12.94 -1.39
C ASN A 201 -27.98 -13.35 -2.35
N ASN A 202 -26.85 -13.81 -1.81
CA ASN A 202 -25.67 -14.15 -2.59
C ASN A 202 -25.47 -15.66 -2.73
N TYR A 203 -24.58 -16.08 -3.64
CA TYR A 203 -24.33 -17.50 -3.91
C TYR A 203 -23.43 -18.15 -2.85
N ASP A 204 -22.69 -17.35 -2.08
CA ASP A 204 -21.80 -17.75 -1.00
C ASP A 204 -22.47 -17.71 0.38
N ASP A 205 -23.76 -17.34 0.43
CA ASP A 205 -24.57 -17.39 1.62
C ASP A 205 -24.72 -18.82 2.13
N VAL A 206 -24.68 -18.98 3.45
CA VAL A 206 -24.84 -20.28 4.09
C VAL A 206 -26.30 -20.65 4.22
N ILE A 207 -26.62 -21.88 3.83
CA ILE A 207 -27.98 -22.41 3.90
C ILE A 207 -28.26 -22.85 5.33
N PHE A 208 -29.28 -22.23 5.93
CA PHE A 208 -29.79 -22.60 7.24
C PHE A 208 -30.69 -23.83 7.11
N GLU A 209 -30.42 -24.90 7.87
CA GLU A 209 -31.14 -26.16 7.71
C GLU A 209 -31.37 -26.93 9.03
N TRP A 210 -32.19 -27.98 8.94
CA TRP A 210 -32.29 -28.97 10.00
C TRP A 210 -31.13 -29.98 9.89
N ILE A 211 -30.40 -30.17 10.99
CA ILE A 211 -29.25 -31.07 11.03
C ILE A 211 -29.58 -32.23 11.98
N PRO A 212 -29.72 -33.48 11.47
CA PRO A 212 -29.95 -34.63 12.33
C PRO A 212 -28.80 -34.83 13.33
N TYR A 213 -29.12 -35.00 14.61
CA TYR A 213 -28.11 -35.06 15.68
C TYR A 213 -27.07 -36.17 15.50
N ASN A 214 -27.46 -37.30 14.91
CA ASN A 214 -26.56 -38.42 14.60
C ASN A 214 -25.47 -38.09 13.55
N LYS A 215 -25.53 -36.91 12.92
CA LYS A 215 -24.50 -36.40 12.02
C LYS A 215 -23.33 -35.74 12.76
N PHE A 216 -23.45 -35.51 14.06
CA PHE A 216 -22.36 -34.99 14.90
C PHE A 216 -21.52 -36.13 15.50
N ILE A 217 -20.20 -36.02 15.41
CA ILE A 217 -19.21 -36.89 16.08
C ILE A 217 -18.20 -36.07 16.86
N GLU A 218 -17.42 -36.74 17.73
CA GLU A 218 -16.43 -36.10 18.59
C GLU A 218 -16.97 -34.90 19.39
N ILE A 219 -18.16 -35.06 19.98
CA ILE A 219 -18.78 -34.05 20.84
C ILE A 219 -17.90 -33.90 22.10
N LYS A 220 -17.25 -32.73 22.25
CA LYS A 220 -16.31 -32.42 23.35
C LYS A 220 -16.85 -31.27 24.21
N GLU A 221 -17.24 -31.59 25.44
CA GLU A 221 -17.67 -30.62 26.46
C GLU A 221 -16.45 -29.92 27.09
N ARG A 222 -16.54 -28.60 27.32
CA ARG A 222 -15.46 -27.86 27.99
C ARG A 222 -15.99 -26.62 28.73
N GLY A 223 -16.18 -26.74 30.05
CA GLY A 223 -16.68 -25.66 30.92
C GLY A 223 -18.21 -25.57 30.95
N ASP A 224 -18.75 -24.91 31.98
CA ASP A 224 -20.15 -24.96 32.42
C ASP A 224 -21.21 -24.90 31.29
N ASN A 225 -21.98 -25.99 31.21
CA ASN A 225 -23.24 -26.33 30.53
C ASN A 225 -23.71 -25.69 29.21
N CYS A 226 -23.28 -24.52 28.72
CA CYS A 226 -24.02 -23.84 27.62
C CYS A 226 -23.51 -24.07 26.18
N MET A 227 -22.24 -24.43 25.96
CA MET A 227 -21.66 -24.59 24.62
C MET A 227 -20.67 -25.76 24.51
N THR A 228 -20.78 -26.51 23.41
CA THR A 228 -19.97 -27.71 23.11
C THR A 228 -19.45 -27.66 21.69
N THR A 229 -18.33 -28.32 21.38
CA THR A 229 -17.84 -28.44 19.99
C THR A 229 -18.06 -29.84 19.45
N ALA A 230 -18.38 -29.96 18.17
CA ALA A 230 -18.56 -31.24 17.48
C ALA A 230 -18.03 -31.19 16.04
N ILE A 231 -17.92 -32.36 15.41
CA ILE A 231 -17.61 -32.51 13.99
C ILE A 231 -18.89 -32.93 13.27
N TRP A 232 -19.35 -32.14 12.31
CA TRP A 232 -20.50 -32.41 11.47
C TRP A 232 -20.08 -33.14 10.19
N LYS A 233 -20.55 -34.38 10.02
CA LYS A 233 -20.12 -35.29 8.94
C LYS A 233 -20.47 -34.86 7.52
N ASP A 234 -21.62 -34.21 7.34
CA ASP A 234 -22.11 -33.89 5.99
C ASP A 234 -21.62 -32.51 5.51
N GLY A 235 -21.13 -31.68 6.44
CA GLY A 235 -20.77 -30.29 6.17
C GLY A 235 -21.95 -29.42 5.70
N PRO A 236 -21.77 -28.09 5.59
CA PRO A 236 -22.81 -27.19 5.10
C PRO A 236 -23.06 -27.32 3.59
N LEU A 237 -24.26 -26.98 3.16
CA LEU A 237 -24.62 -26.84 1.75
C LEU A 237 -24.01 -25.56 1.16
N TYR A 238 -23.44 -25.64 -0.06
CA TYR A 238 -23.02 -24.45 -0.81
C TYR A 238 -23.48 -24.52 -2.26
N TYR A 239 -23.54 -23.36 -2.92
CA TYR A 239 -23.94 -23.26 -4.31
C TYR A 239 -22.74 -23.49 -5.24
N ASP A 240 -22.80 -24.53 -6.07
CA ASP A 240 -21.82 -24.75 -7.13
C ASP A 240 -22.19 -23.88 -8.35
N LYS A 241 -21.36 -22.87 -8.64
CA LYS A 241 -21.57 -21.97 -9.77
C LYS A 241 -21.45 -22.66 -11.13
N HIS A 242 -20.65 -23.72 -11.23
CA HIS A 242 -20.40 -24.43 -12.48
C HIS A 242 -21.49 -25.46 -12.76
N ALA A 243 -21.99 -26.13 -11.71
CA ALA A 243 -23.08 -27.10 -11.83
C ALA A 243 -24.48 -26.46 -11.69
N ASN A 244 -24.57 -25.20 -11.24
CA ASN A 244 -25.80 -24.44 -11.04
C ASN A 244 -26.81 -25.18 -10.15
N GLU A 245 -26.30 -25.78 -9.07
CA GLU A 245 -27.01 -26.57 -8.07
C GLU A 245 -26.33 -26.46 -6.69
N TYR A 246 -27.09 -26.77 -5.64
CA TYR A 246 -26.54 -26.85 -4.29
C TYR A 246 -25.95 -28.24 -4.03
N THR A 247 -24.68 -28.27 -3.61
CA THR A 247 -23.97 -29.52 -3.34
C THR A 247 -23.37 -29.51 -1.92
N ARG A 248 -23.08 -30.70 -1.39
CA ARG A 248 -22.26 -30.87 -0.18
C ARG A 248 -20.89 -31.37 -0.62
N ASN A 249 -19.86 -30.71 -0.13
CA ASN A 249 -18.49 -31.20 -0.25
C ASN A 249 -18.32 -32.15 0.94
N LEU A 250 -17.80 -33.35 0.72
CA LEU A 250 -17.57 -34.35 1.79
C LEU A 250 -16.40 -33.92 2.71
N ILE A 251 -16.55 -32.77 3.35
CA ILE A 251 -15.62 -32.16 4.29
C ILE A 251 -16.30 -32.19 5.64
N TYR A 252 -15.70 -32.83 6.64
CA TYR A 252 -16.22 -32.80 7.99
C TYR A 252 -16.02 -31.38 8.55
N GLU A 253 -17.12 -30.71 8.91
CA GLU A 253 -17.08 -29.33 9.40
C GLU A 253 -17.01 -29.31 10.92
N LYS A 254 -16.07 -28.55 11.48
CA LYS A 254 -16.02 -28.34 12.93
C LYS A 254 -17.04 -27.28 13.32
N VAL A 255 -17.99 -27.64 14.17
CA VAL A 255 -19.12 -26.79 14.56
C VAL A 255 -19.17 -26.56 16.07
N VAL A 256 -19.83 -25.47 16.46
CA VAL A 256 -20.20 -25.17 17.85
C VAL A 256 -21.68 -25.48 18.02
N LEU A 257 -21.99 -26.27 19.04
CA LEU A 257 -23.32 -26.64 19.47
C LEU A 257 -23.68 -25.81 20.70
N ARG A 258 -24.67 -24.94 20.58
CA ARG A 258 -25.24 -24.19 21.71
C ARG A 258 -26.57 -24.82 22.12
N PHE A 259 -26.62 -25.32 23.35
CA PHE A 259 -27.82 -25.99 23.88
C PHE A 259 -28.78 -24.94 24.45
N LEU A 260 -30.07 -25.06 24.10
CA LEU A 260 -31.13 -24.15 24.54
C LEU A 260 -31.95 -24.81 25.66
N TYR A 261 -31.42 -24.80 26.89
CA TYR A 261 -32.02 -25.51 28.03
C TYR A 261 -33.37 -24.94 28.51
N ASP A 262 -33.64 -23.66 28.26
CA ASP A 262 -34.82 -22.95 28.76
C ASP A 262 -36.07 -23.11 27.87
N SER A 263 -36.05 -23.97 26.85
CA SER A 263 -37.19 -24.13 25.93
C SER A 263 -37.38 -25.57 25.49
N GLN A 264 -38.42 -26.22 26.01
CA GLN A 264 -38.82 -27.58 25.62
C GLN A 264 -39.87 -27.59 24.50
N ASP A 265 -40.60 -26.48 24.30
CA ASP A 265 -41.66 -26.35 23.29
C ASP A 265 -41.34 -25.30 22.22
N ILE A 266 -41.63 -25.60 20.95
CA ILE A 266 -41.49 -24.65 19.83
C ILE A 266 -42.70 -23.70 19.79
N ASN A 267 -42.58 -22.56 20.46
CA ASN A 267 -43.53 -21.44 20.42
C ASN A 267 -42.90 -20.20 19.74
N ASP A 268 -43.68 -19.13 19.57
CA ASP A 268 -43.19 -17.92 18.90
C ASP A 268 -42.07 -17.22 19.70
N GLU A 269 -42.07 -17.36 21.02
CA GLU A 269 -41.02 -16.85 21.91
C GLU A 269 -39.69 -17.57 21.68
N PHE A 270 -39.71 -18.90 21.55
CA PHE A 270 -38.56 -19.71 21.18
C PHE A 270 -38.01 -19.34 19.81
N LEU A 271 -38.88 -19.17 18.80
CA LEU A 271 -38.45 -18.78 17.45
C LEU A 271 -37.88 -17.36 17.41
N ASN A 272 -38.45 -16.43 18.17
CA ASN A 272 -37.91 -15.07 18.32
C ASN A 272 -36.54 -15.07 19.03
N MET A 273 -36.40 -15.90 20.08
CA MET A 273 -35.11 -16.10 20.75
C MET A 273 -34.07 -16.64 19.77
N VAL A 274 -34.41 -17.68 18.99
CA VAL A 274 -33.54 -18.23 17.95
C VAL A 274 -33.19 -17.16 16.91
N GLU A 275 -34.17 -16.40 16.40
CA GLU A 275 -33.95 -15.33 15.42
C GLU A 275 -33.02 -14.22 15.97
N SER A 276 -33.11 -13.90 17.27
CA SER A 276 -32.20 -12.94 17.92
C SER A 276 -30.74 -13.43 17.93
N TYR A 277 -30.50 -14.71 18.24
CA TYR A 277 -29.18 -15.30 18.18
C TYR A 277 -28.62 -15.30 16.76
N LEU A 278 -29.47 -15.47 15.74
CA LEU A 278 -29.03 -15.42 14.34
C LEU A 278 -28.71 -13.98 13.89
N TYR A 279 -29.44 -12.99 14.40
CA TYR A 279 -29.26 -11.58 14.04
C TYR A 279 -27.97 -10.95 14.61
N ASP A 280 -27.61 -11.28 15.85
CA ASP A 280 -26.37 -10.79 16.50
C ASP A 280 -25.09 -11.38 15.86
N ASN A 281 -25.27 -12.37 14.98
CA ASN A 281 -24.21 -13.18 14.37
C ASN A 281 -24.03 -12.96 12.86
N LYS A 282 -24.38 -11.80 12.30
CA LYS A 282 -24.20 -11.52 10.86
C LYS A 282 -22.76 -11.70 10.35
N ASP A 283 -21.77 -11.57 11.21
CA ASP A 283 -20.35 -11.75 10.88
C ASP A 283 -19.95 -13.23 10.71
N TYR A 284 -20.79 -14.18 11.15
CA TYR A 284 -20.47 -15.61 11.23
C TYR A 284 -21.53 -16.49 10.58
N LYS A 285 -21.08 -17.66 10.12
CA LYS A 285 -21.90 -18.63 9.42
C LYS A 285 -22.78 -19.42 10.40
N ASN A 286 -24.10 -19.28 10.26
CA ASN A 286 -25.10 -20.03 11.01
C ASN A 286 -25.55 -21.23 10.17
N TYR A 287 -25.34 -22.45 10.66
CA TYR A 287 -25.58 -23.66 9.86
C TYR A 287 -26.98 -24.22 10.02
N GLY A 288 -27.56 -24.14 11.21
CA GLY A 288 -28.87 -24.73 11.40
C GLY A 288 -29.28 -25.00 12.83
N ILE A 289 -30.33 -25.81 12.93
CA ILE A 289 -30.91 -26.28 14.20
C ILE A 289 -30.81 -27.81 14.23
N SER A 290 -30.51 -28.34 15.40
CA SER A 290 -30.61 -29.76 15.71
C SER A 290 -31.39 -29.97 16.99
N GLN A 291 -31.71 -31.22 17.31
CA GLN A 291 -32.30 -31.57 18.60
C GLN A 291 -31.61 -32.84 19.11
N ASN A 292 -31.17 -32.80 20.37
CA ASN A 292 -30.67 -34.00 21.02
C ASN A 292 -31.83 -35.01 21.19
N PRO A 293 -31.73 -36.23 20.65
CA PRO A 293 -32.83 -37.19 20.68
C PRO A 293 -33.15 -37.70 22.08
N ASP A 294 -32.17 -37.67 23.01
CA ASP A 294 -32.28 -38.18 24.37
C ASP A 294 -32.85 -37.12 25.31
N THR A 295 -32.30 -35.90 25.27
CA THR A 295 -32.71 -34.81 26.18
C THR A 295 -33.85 -33.96 25.64
N LYS A 296 -34.17 -34.08 24.35
CA LYS A 296 -35.10 -33.22 23.60
C LYS A 296 -34.73 -31.74 23.54
N VAL A 297 -33.55 -31.37 24.03
CA VAL A 297 -33.04 -29.99 23.99
C VAL A 297 -32.67 -29.62 22.56
N TYR A 298 -33.17 -28.46 22.09
CA TYR A 298 -32.79 -27.88 20.82
C TYR A 298 -31.39 -27.29 20.86
N ILE A 299 -30.68 -27.40 19.75
CA ILE A 299 -29.27 -27.03 19.61
C ILE A 299 -29.13 -26.11 18.41
N LEU A 300 -28.53 -24.94 18.61
CA LEU A 300 -28.09 -24.09 17.51
C LEU A 300 -26.69 -24.48 17.08
N VAL A 301 -26.50 -24.56 15.76
CA VAL A 301 -25.26 -25.04 15.15
C VAL A 301 -24.58 -23.87 14.44
N PHE A 302 -23.43 -23.47 14.97
CA PHE A 302 -22.62 -22.35 14.47
C PHE A 302 -21.30 -22.83 13.90
N ASN A 303 -20.69 -22.02 13.04
CA ASN A 303 -19.29 -22.20 12.63
C ASN A 303 -18.32 -22.07 13.82
N TYR A 304 -17.17 -22.75 13.74
CA TYR A 304 -16.15 -22.76 14.78
C TYR A 304 -15.65 -21.37 15.20
N ASP A 305 -15.64 -20.39 14.29
CA ASP A 305 -15.23 -19.01 14.57
C ASP A 305 -16.12 -18.34 15.65
N TYR A 306 -17.36 -18.81 15.81
CA TYR A 306 -18.24 -18.39 16.91
C TYR A 306 -17.61 -18.64 18.28
N PHE A 307 -16.81 -19.70 18.43
CA PHE A 307 -16.15 -20.02 19.71
C PHE A 307 -15.11 -18.97 20.14
N VAL A 308 -14.48 -18.27 19.19
CA VAL A 308 -13.41 -17.30 19.49
C VAL A 308 -13.97 -15.99 20.04
N CYS A 309 -15.19 -15.65 19.62
CA CYS A 309 -15.78 -14.33 19.83
C CYS A 309 -16.83 -14.30 20.93
N TYR A 310 -17.15 -15.42 21.56
CA TYR A 310 -18.18 -15.52 22.59
C TYR A 310 -17.63 -16.14 23.86
N CYS A 311 -18.12 -15.65 25.01
CA CYS A 311 -17.70 -16.15 26.31
C CYS A 311 -18.34 -17.49 26.62
N GLY A 312 -17.50 -18.49 26.93
CA GLY A 312 -17.94 -19.83 27.32
C GLY A 312 -18.75 -19.92 28.63
N LYS A 313 -18.77 -18.86 29.46
CA LYS A 313 -19.60 -18.81 30.69
C LYS A 313 -20.96 -18.17 30.47
N CYS A 314 -20.95 -16.94 29.94
CA CYS A 314 -22.12 -16.06 29.84
C CYS A 314 -22.81 -16.17 28.46
N GLY A 315 -22.14 -16.75 27.45
CA GLY A 315 -22.65 -16.83 26.09
C GLY A 315 -22.74 -15.50 25.34
N HIS A 316 -22.26 -14.39 25.91
CA HIS A 316 -22.20 -13.05 25.30
C HIS A 316 -20.93 -12.84 24.46
N LYS A 317 -21.05 -12.02 23.41
CA LYS A 317 -19.95 -11.65 22.52
C LYS A 317 -18.88 -10.86 23.27
N PHE A 318 -17.62 -11.22 23.10
CA PHE A 318 -16.49 -10.39 23.50
C PHE A 318 -16.44 -9.15 22.62
N LYS A 319 -16.33 -7.97 23.23
CA LYS A 319 -16.17 -6.72 22.47
C LYS A 319 -14.76 -6.51 21.90
N TYR A 320 -13.72 -7.19 22.43
CA TYR A 320 -12.33 -7.04 22.00
C TYR A 320 -11.49 -8.33 22.19
N SER A 321 -10.30 -8.39 21.58
CA SER A 321 -9.38 -9.54 21.47
C SER A 321 -8.96 -10.24 22.76
N ASP A 322 -9.07 -9.58 23.91
CA ASP A 322 -8.49 -10.03 25.19
C ASP A 322 -9.35 -11.08 25.93
N LYS A 323 -10.45 -11.57 25.34
CA LYS A 323 -11.32 -12.65 25.87
C LYS A 323 -11.91 -12.41 27.27
N LEU A 324 -12.17 -11.16 27.63
CA LEU A 324 -12.84 -10.75 28.88
C LEU A 324 -14.34 -10.48 28.63
N CYS A 325 -15.27 -11.15 29.35
CA CYS A 325 -16.73 -10.93 29.22
C CYS A 325 -17.15 -9.74 30.09
N ASP A 326 -17.50 -8.61 29.47
CA ASP A 326 -18.03 -7.41 30.14
C ASP A 326 -19.26 -7.76 31.00
N GLN A 327 -20.14 -8.64 30.49
CA GLN A 327 -21.32 -9.09 31.24
C GLN A 327 -20.95 -9.85 32.52
N CYS A 328 -19.91 -10.71 32.48
CA CYS A 328 -19.42 -11.37 33.68
C CYS A 328 -18.82 -10.38 34.70
N GLN A 329 -18.24 -9.26 34.25
CA GLN A 329 -17.76 -8.21 35.15
C GLN A 329 -18.94 -7.47 35.80
N ILE A 330 -19.98 -7.16 35.02
CA ILE A 330 -21.23 -6.55 35.49
C ILE A 330 -21.92 -7.47 36.51
N ASP A 331 -21.98 -8.77 36.26
CA ASP A 331 -22.59 -9.74 37.18
C ASP A 331 -21.82 -9.84 38.50
N GLN A 332 -20.48 -9.70 38.49
CA GLN A 332 -19.70 -9.57 39.73
C GLN A 332 -20.02 -8.27 40.51
N LEU A 333 -20.26 -7.16 39.82
CA LEU A 333 -20.65 -5.90 40.49
C LEU A 333 -22.05 -5.98 41.09
N ARG A 334 -23.00 -6.62 40.39
CA ARG A 334 -24.35 -6.89 40.92
C ARG A 334 -24.33 -7.61 42.26
N ASN A 335 -23.43 -8.57 42.41
CA ASN A 335 -23.26 -9.30 43.67
C ASN A 335 -22.75 -8.42 44.84
N ASN A 336 -22.20 -7.24 44.55
CA ASN A 336 -21.66 -6.30 45.54
C ASN A 336 -22.55 -5.08 45.81
N PHE A 337 -23.71 -4.94 45.16
CA PHE A 337 -24.59 -3.77 45.29
C PHE A 337 -25.04 -3.48 46.73
N THR A 338 -25.12 -4.51 47.58
CA THR A 338 -25.48 -4.37 48.99
C THR A 338 -24.41 -3.68 49.84
N ASN A 339 -23.18 -3.53 49.33
CA ASN A 339 -22.05 -2.94 50.06
C ASN A 339 -21.92 -1.41 49.87
N TRP A 340 -22.72 -0.79 49.00
CA TRP A 340 -22.59 0.61 48.58
C TRP A 340 -23.88 1.42 48.76
N THR A 341 -24.48 1.38 49.95
CA THR A 341 -25.71 2.12 50.26
C THR A 341 -25.42 3.48 50.90
N SER A 342 -26.13 4.50 50.43
CA SER A 342 -26.16 5.87 50.95
C SER A 342 -27.32 6.12 51.92
N GLU A 343 -28.10 5.09 52.26
CA GLU A 343 -29.40 5.18 52.96
C GLU A 343 -30.48 5.96 52.17
N ASN A 344 -30.20 6.35 50.92
CA ASN A 344 -31.16 6.96 50.02
C ASN A 344 -31.39 6.09 48.79
N GLU A 345 -32.58 5.49 48.70
CA GLU A 345 -32.96 4.58 47.62
C GLU A 345 -32.79 5.20 46.22
N LYS A 346 -33.09 6.49 46.06
CA LYS A 346 -33.00 7.18 44.77
C LYS A 346 -31.55 7.37 44.32
N LEU A 347 -30.64 7.67 45.25
CA LEU A 347 -29.21 7.79 44.96
C LEU A 347 -28.55 6.42 44.78
N ASP A 348 -28.95 5.42 45.56
CA ASP A 348 -28.44 4.04 45.43
C ASP A 348 -28.80 3.46 44.06
N ASN A 349 -30.05 3.67 43.60
CA ASN A 349 -30.48 3.30 42.26
C ASN A 349 -29.68 4.03 41.17
N PHE A 350 -29.35 5.31 41.37
CA PHE A 350 -28.52 6.07 40.44
C PHE A 350 -27.08 5.51 40.36
N ILE A 351 -26.48 5.20 41.51
CA ILE A 351 -25.12 4.61 41.58
C ILE A 351 -25.10 3.26 40.89
N GLN A 352 -26.06 2.37 41.18
CA GLN A 352 -26.15 1.06 40.54
C GLN A 352 -26.34 1.18 39.03
N ASN A 353 -27.24 2.06 38.56
CA ASN A 353 -27.43 2.32 37.13
C ASN A 353 -26.15 2.84 36.46
N THR A 354 -25.34 3.62 37.16
CA THR A 354 -24.03 4.09 36.67
C THR A 354 -23.02 2.95 36.60
N GLN A 355 -22.97 2.09 37.61
CA GLN A 355 -22.08 0.92 37.66
C GLN A 355 -22.38 -0.10 36.56
N LEU A 356 -23.63 -0.22 36.12
CA LEU A 356 -24.02 -1.08 35.00
C LEU A 356 -23.55 -0.56 33.63
N LYS A 357 -23.13 0.72 33.54
CA LYS A 357 -22.70 1.39 32.29
C LYS A 357 -21.17 1.43 32.10
N ILE A 358 -20.38 0.89 33.03
CA ILE A 358 -18.91 1.03 33.01
C ILE A 358 -18.23 0.17 31.92
N ASN A 359 -17.05 0.62 31.46
CA ASN A 359 -16.19 -0.09 30.50
C ASN A 359 -14.98 -0.76 31.16
N ARG A 360 -14.20 -1.50 30.36
CA ARG A 360 -13.13 -2.44 30.76
C ARG A 360 -12.01 -1.91 31.66
N ASN A 361 -11.81 -0.60 31.76
CA ASN A 361 -10.78 0.04 32.58
C ASN A 361 -11.35 1.15 33.48
N ASP A 362 -12.67 1.25 33.56
CA ASP A 362 -13.34 2.28 34.34
C ASP A 362 -13.31 1.90 35.82
N VAL A 363 -13.14 2.90 36.67
CA VAL A 363 -13.30 2.74 38.11
C VAL A 363 -14.80 2.80 38.41
N PRO A 364 -15.39 1.80 39.10
CA PRO A 364 -16.80 1.84 39.48
C PRO A 364 -17.10 3.08 40.31
N PHE A 365 -18.13 3.83 39.92
CA PHE A 365 -18.65 4.96 40.70
C PHE A 365 -19.33 4.43 41.96
N GLU A 366 -18.96 4.90 43.15
CA GLU A 366 -19.50 4.37 44.41
C GLU A 366 -19.94 5.44 45.42
N TRP A 367 -20.73 5.02 46.40
CA TRP A 367 -20.96 5.80 47.61
C TRP A 367 -19.73 5.69 48.53
N ILE A 368 -19.17 6.82 48.94
CA ILE A 368 -17.99 6.87 49.81
C ILE A 368 -18.40 7.51 51.14
N PRO A 369 -18.32 6.79 52.28
CA PRO A 369 -18.56 7.39 53.58
C PRO A 369 -17.62 8.56 53.86
N TYR A 370 -18.14 9.69 54.34
CA TYR A 370 -17.35 10.93 54.47
C TYR A 370 -16.16 10.82 55.44
N ASN A 371 -16.26 9.92 56.44
CA ASN A 371 -15.19 9.60 57.39
C ASN A 371 -13.99 8.83 56.78
N GLU A 372 -14.09 8.40 55.52
CA GLU A 372 -12.99 7.82 54.75
C GLU A 372 -12.00 8.86 54.20
N PHE A 373 -12.33 10.15 54.29
CA PHE A 373 -11.45 11.24 53.87
C PHE A 373 -10.68 11.85 55.04
N ILE A 374 -9.37 12.05 54.86
CA ILE A 374 -8.46 12.72 55.80
C ILE A 374 -7.70 13.85 55.10
N ASP A 375 -7.03 14.73 55.86
CA ASP A 375 -6.24 15.85 55.32
C ASP A 375 -7.02 16.77 54.34
N ILE A 376 -8.25 17.13 54.73
CA ILE A 376 -9.17 17.95 53.93
C ILE A 376 -8.67 19.42 53.89
N LYS A 377 -8.34 19.95 52.71
CA LYS A 377 -7.80 21.31 52.48
C LYS A 377 -8.60 22.09 51.44
N GLN A 378 -9.15 23.25 51.81
CA GLN A 378 -9.93 24.13 50.91
C GLN A 378 -9.05 24.82 49.86
N MET A 379 -9.59 25.04 48.66
CA MET A 379 -8.94 25.74 47.54
C MET A 379 -9.84 26.85 46.99
N GLY A 380 -9.37 28.11 47.05
CA GLY A 380 -10.05 29.24 46.39
C GLY A 380 -11.41 29.59 46.99
N ASP A 381 -12.33 30.10 46.15
CA ASP A 381 -13.73 30.32 46.51
C ASP A 381 -14.40 28.96 46.84
N ASP A 382 -15.36 28.94 47.78
CA ASP A 382 -15.92 27.82 48.58
C ASP A 382 -16.29 26.48 47.88
N CYS A 383 -16.06 26.28 46.58
CA CYS A 383 -16.55 25.17 45.78
C CYS A 383 -15.61 23.94 45.63
N LEU A 384 -14.30 24.04 45.88
CA LEU A 384 -13.36 22.93 45.69
C LEU A 384 -12.44 22.71 46.90
N THR A 385 -12.18 21.44 47.22
CA THR A 385 -11.36 20.99 48.35
C THR A 385 -10.53 19.77 47.94
N THR A 386 -9.37 19.55 48.53
CA THR A 386 -8.58 18.31 48.33
C THR A 386 -8.57 17.46 49.59
N ALA A 387 -8.52 16.14 49.45
CA ALA A 387 -8.47 15.20 50.57
C ALA A 387 -7.67 13.94 50.21
N ILE A 388 -7.39 13.10 51.19
CA ILE A 388 -6.82 11.75 51.04
C ILE A 388 -7.90 10.73 51.39
N TRP A 389 -8.17 9.79 50.49
CA TRP A 389 -9.10 8.68 50.68
C TRP A 389 -8.33 7.43 51.15
N LYS A 390 -8.72 6.86 52.31
CA LYS A 390 -8.01 5.74 52.95
C LYS A 390 -8.04 4.44 52.14
N ASP A 391 -9.22 4.02 51.70
CA ASP A 391 -9.43 2.73 51.05
C ASP A 391 -9.12 2.73 49.55
N GLY A 392 -9.10 3.92 48.95
CA GLY A 392 -8.85 4.11 47.52
C GLY A 392 -9.93 3.48 46.62
N PRO A 393 -9.84 3.72 45.30
CA PRO A 393 -10.81 3.21 44.33
C PRO A 393 -10.72 1.70 44.09
N LEU A 394 -11.85 1.10 43.72
CA LEU A 394 -11.92 -0.28 43.25
C LEU A 394 -11.35 -0.42 41.83
N HIS A 395 -10.55 -1.45 41.56
CA HIS A 395 -10.01 -1.74 40.22
C HIS A 395 -10.19 -3.22 39.85
N TYR A 396 -10.39 -3.50 38.56
CA TYR A 396 -10.52 -4.87 38.08
C TYR A 396 -9.14 -5.51 37.86
N ASP A 397 -8.84 -6.59 38.58
CA ASP A 397 -7.62 -7.37 38.36
C ASP A 397 -7.83 -8.39 37.22
N LYS A 398 -7.02 -8.28 36.16
CA LYS A 398 -7.14 -9.11 34.95
C LYS A 398 -6.69 -10.56 35.16
N TYR A 399 -5.79 -10.81 36.12
CA TYR A 399 -5.25 -12.14 36.40
C TYR A 399 -6.20 -12.93 37.30
N GLU A 400 -6.64 -12.29 38.38
CA GLU A 400 -7.56 -12.84 39.37
C GLU A 400 -9.04 -12.78 38.93
N LYS A 401 -9.34 -12.00 37.88
CA LYS A 401 -10.68 -11.82 37.31
C LYS A 401 -11.73 -11.36 38.32
N LYS A 402 -11.35 -10.46 39.23
CA LYS A 402 -12.21 -9.87 40.28
C LYS A 402 -11.82 -8.42 40.56
N TYR A 403 -12.74 -7.67 41.13
CA TYR A 403 -12.47 -6.33 41.62
C TYR A 403 -11.75 -6.35 42.97
N LEU A 404 -10.67 -5.57 43.11
CA LEU A 404 -9.84 -5.45 44.30
C LEU A 404 -9.65 -3.98 44.68
N ARG A 405 -9.43 -3.70 45.96
CA ARG A 405 -8.89 -2.41 46.44
C ARG A 405 -7.39 -2.59 46.68
N ASN A 406 -6.58 -1.72 46.09
CA ASN A 406 -5.18 -1.59 46.51
C ASN A 406 -5.20 -0.64 47.71
N SER A 407 -4.83 -1.11 48.91
CA SER A 407 -4.77 -0.29 50.12
C SER A 407 -3.64 0.73 50.00
N THR A 408 -3.92 1.82 49.30
CA THR A 408 -3.02 2.95 49.08
C THR A 408 -3.81 4.24 49.29
N TYR A 409 -3.38 5.05 50.25
CA TYR A 409 -3.93 6.38 50.50
C TYR A 409 -3.96 7.23 49.21
N GLU A 410 -5.13 7.40 48.60
CA GLU A 410 -5.29 8.05 47.28
C GLU A 410 -5.66 9.53 47.46
N LYS A 411 -4.97 10.42 46.75
CA LYS A 411 -5.31 11.86 46.77
C LYS A 411 -6.49 12.15 45.83
N VAL A 412 -7.49 12.86 46.34
CA VAL A 412 -8.75 13.16 45.63
C VAL A 412 -9.10 14.66 45.69
N VAL A 413 -9.96 15.08 44.77
CA VAL A 413 -10.56 16.42 44.72
C VAL A 413 -12.05 16.29 45.03
N LEU A 414 -12.54 17.10 45.95
CA LEU A 414 -13.89 17.16 46.47
C LEU A 414 -14.57 18.44 45.95
N ARG A 415 -15.69 18.30 45.23
CA ARG A 415 -16.49 19.43 44.75
C ARG A 415 -17.83 19.49 45.46
N SER A 416 -18.06 20.56 46.21
CA SER A 416 -19.31 20.77 46.94
C SER A 416 -20.43 21.18 45.99
N LEU A 417 -21.58 20.51 46.08
CA LEU A 417 -22.78 20.83 45.32
C LEU A 417 -23.72 21.70 46.16
N TYR A 418 -23.47 23.02 46.18
CA TYR A 418 -24.30 23.95 46.95
C TYR A 418 -25.69 24.12 46.33
N GLY A 419 -26.73 24.17 47.17
CA GLY A 419 -28.14 24.27 46.75
C GLY A 419 -28.87 22.93 46.60
N SER A 420 -28.19 21.79 46.74
CA SER A 420 -28.76 20.45 46.53
C SER A 420 -28.99 19.66 47.83
N GLN A 421 -29.68 20.25 48.81
CA GLN A 421 -29.95 19.58 50.10
C GLN A 421 -30.97 18.42 49.98
N LYS A 422 -31.61 18.25 48.81
CA LYS A 422 -32.55 17.15 48.51
C LYS A 422 -32.17 16.49 47.19
N ILE A 423 -32.22 15.17 47.14
CA ILE A 423 -32.02 14.39 45.92
C ILE A 423 -33.30 14.45 45.08
N ASN A 424 -33.29 15.25 44.01
CA ASN A 424 -34.32 15.32 42.98
C ASN A 424 -33.73 14.95 41.60
N ASP A 425 -34.57 14.90 40.56
CA ASP A 425 -34.09 14.54 39.21
C ASP A 425 -33.13 15.58 38.64
N GLU A 426 -33.30 16.85 39.00
CA GLU A 426 -32.39 17.94 38.62
C GLU A 426 -30.98 17.73 39.20
N PHE A 427 -30.88 17.31 40.47
CA PHE A 427 -29.63 16.95 41.11
C PHE A 427 -28.96 15.75 40.43
N LEU A 428 -29.71 14.70 40.13
CA LEU A 428 -29.15 13.51 39.47
C LEU A 428 -28.70 13.81 38.04
N ASN A 429 -29.45 14.60 37.27
CA ASN A 429 -29.05 15.06 35.94
C ASN A 429 -27.78 15.91 36.00
N MET A 430 -27.65 16.76 37.02
CA MET A 430 -26.43 17.52 37.26
C MET A 430 -25.24 16.57 37.54
N VAL A 431 -25.40 15.60 38.44
CA VAL A 431 -24.35 14.60 38.72
C VAL A 431 -23.98 13.81 37.45
N GLU A 432 -24.99 13.37 36.68
CA GLU A 432 -24.81 12.64 35.43
C GLU A 432 -24.02 13.47 34.39
N SER A 433 -24.22 14.79 34.32
CA SER A 433 -23.44 15.65 33.44
C SER A 433 -21.93 15.65 33.74
N TYR A 434 -21.54 15.50 35.02
CA TYR A 434 -20.13 15.38 35.40
C TYR A 434 -19.55 13.99 35.09
N LEU A 435 -20.38 12.95 35.00
CA LEU A 435 -19.95 11.60 34.65
C LEU A 435 -19.60 11.46 33.17
N TYR A 436 -20.27 12.18 32.28
CA TYR A 436 -20.04 12.13 30.83
C TYR A 436 -19.06 13.19 30.29
N ASP A 437 -18.46 14.03 31.15
CA ASP A 437 -17.44 14.97 30.71
C ASP A 437 -16.14 14.22 30.35
N ASN A 438 -15.98 13.93 29.05
CA ASN A 438 -14.89 13.16 28.44
C ASN A 438 -13.47 13.70 28.71
N LYS A 439 -13.32 14.85 29.37
CA LYS A 439 -12.00 15.45 29.66
C LYS A 439 -11.24 14.71 30.75
N ILE A 440 -11.91 14.04 31.69
CA ILE A 440 -11.27 13.26 32.77
C ILE A 440 -12.12 12.04 33.13
N ASN A 441 -11.79 10.88 32.56
CA ASN A 441 -12.51 9.61 32.74
C ASN A 441 -12.35 8.94 34.14
N LYS A 442 -12.21 9.69 35.24
CA LYS A 442 -11.97 9.08 36.58
C LYS A 442 -12.69 9.81 37.71
N ASN A 443 -14.02 9.74 37.69
CA ASN A 443 -14.87 10.03 38.85
C ASN A 443 -14.88 8.81 39.77
N TYR A 444 -14.64 9.01 41.06
CA TYR A 444 -14.59 7.90 42.02
C TYR A 444 -15.92 7.68 42.72
N GLY A 445 -16.68 8.74 42.99
CA GLY A 445 -17.92 8.55 43.73
C GLY A 445 -18.60 9.83 44.17
N ILE A 446 -19.59 9.65 45.03
CA ILE A 446 -20.30 10.71 45.74
C ILE A 446 -20.25 10.43 47.24
N THR A 447 -20.14 11.50 48.02
CA THR A 447 -20.21 11.47 49.47
C THR A 447 -21.14 12.57 49.96
N GLN A 448 -21.53 12.54 51.23
CA GLN A 448 -22.28 13.60 51.87
C GLN A 448 -21.57 14.03 53.15
N ASN A 449 -21.32 15.33 53.28
CA ASN A 449 -20.78 15.87 54.51
C ASN A 449 -21.78 15.63 55.66
N SER A 450 -21.33 14.99 56.73
CA SER A 450 -22.17 14.60 57.86
C SER A 450 -22.84 15.79 58.55
N ASP A 451 -22.16 16.94 58.56
CA ASP A 451 -22.51 18.11 59.36
C ASP A 451 -23.37 19.09 58.54
N THR A 452 -22.95 19.40 57.31
CA THR A 452 -23.63 20.37 56.44
C THR A 452 -24.74 19.73 55.59
N LYS A 453 -24.78 18.40 55.51
CA LYS A 453 -25.66 17.62 54.62
C LYS A 453 -25.51 17.93 53.13
N VAL A 454 -24.46 18.66 52.75
CA VAL A 454 -24.12 18.96 51.34
C VAL A 454 -23.53 17.71 50.70
N TYR A 455 -24.03 17.36 49.52
CA TYR A 455 -23.46 16.30 48.68
C TYR A 455 -22.20 16.80 47.97
N ILE A 456 -21.21 15.91 47.87
CA ILE A 456 -19.87 16.22 47.36
C ILE A 456 -19.49 15.16 46.33
N LEU A 457 -19.07 15.61 45.15
CA LEU A 457 -18.51 14.73 44.12
C LEU A 457 -17.02 14.52 44.37
N VAL A 458 -16.58 13.27 44.19
CA VAL A 458 -15.20 12.82 44.45
C VAL A 458 -14.51 12.51 43.13
N PHE A 459 -13.51 13.31 42.80
CA PHE A 459 -12.74 13.24 41.56
C PHE A 459 -11.30 12.76 41.82
N ASN A 460 -10.68 12.15 40.81
CA ASN A 460 -9.24 11.90 40.79
C ASN A 460 -8.44 13.23 40.87
N ASN A 461 -7.25 13.23 41.49
CA ASN A 461 -6.39 14.42 41.61
C ASN A 461 -6.03 15.08 40.26
N LYS A 462 -6.06 14.35 39.14
CA LYS A 462 -5.91 14.89 37.77
C LYS A 462 -7.03 15.87 37.37
N TYR A 463 -8.10 15.98 38.17
CA TYR A 463 -9.14 17.01 37.99
C TYR A 463 -8.56 18.42 37.80
N LEU A 464 -7.50 18.76 38.54
CA LEU A 464 -6.87 20.08 38.48
C LEU A 464 -6.01 20.32 37.23
N ASP A 465 -5.89 19.33 36.34
CA ASP A 465 -5.22 19.51 35.05
C ASP A 465 -6.14 20.13 34.01
N CYS A 466 -7.44 19.84 34.04
CA CYS A 466 -8.41 20.32 33.04
C CYS A 466 -9.34 21.43 33.53
N TYR A 467 -9.42 21.68 34.85
CA TYR A 467 -10.34 22.68 35.42
C TYR A 467 -9.61 23.74 36.24
N CYS A 468 -10.15 24.96 36.17
CA CYS A 468 -9.61 26.13 36.84
C CYS A 468 -9.81 26.06 38.36
N GLU A 469 -8.70 26.10 39.10
CA GLU A 469 -8.69 26.13 40.58
C GLU A 469 -9.47 27.30 41.20
N LYS A 470 -9.66 28.42 40.47
CA LYS A 470 -10.36 29.60 40.99
C LYS A 470 -11.87 29.54 40.80
N CYS A 471 -12.34 29.07 39.64
CA CYS A 471 -13.76 29.19 39.25
C CYS A 471 -14.39 27.87 38.79
N GLY A 472 -13.65 26.76 38.76
CA GLY A 472 -14.15 25.44 38.40
C GLY A 472 -14.55 25.25 36.92
N ASN A 473 -14.20 26.19 36.04
CA ASN A 473 -14.45 26.11 34.59
C ASN A 473 -13.29 25.42 33.86
N THR A 474 -13.56 24.79 32.71
CA THR A 474 -12.53 24.08 31.95
C THR A 474 -11.49 25.02 31.35
N TYR A 475 -10.24 24.56 31.33
CA TYR A 475 -9.16 25.20 30.57
C TYR A 475 -9.35 25.04 29.05
N GLU A 476 -8.77 25.96 28.29
CA GLU A 476 -8.72 25.90 26.82
C GLU A 476 -7.50 25.12 26.30
N LYS A 477 -7.62 24.55 25.09
CA LYS A 477 -6.56 23.77 24.44
C LYS A 477 -5.72 24.63 23.49
N ASP A 478 -4.43 24.32 23.38
CA ASP A 478 -3.56 24.87 22.35
C ASP A 478 -3.80 24.22 20.97
N ILE A 479 -3.08 24.72 19.96
CA ILE A 479 -3.17 24.26 18.56
C ILE A 479 -2.71 22.80 18.42
N SER A 480 -1.94 22.27 19.37
CA SER A 480 -1.48 20.87 19.43
C SER A 480 -2.41 19.96 20.24
N GLY A 481 -3.51 20.49 20.78
CA GLY A 481 -4.50 19.75 21.56
C GLY A 481 -4.15 19.56 23.04
N ASN A 482 -3.10 20.23 23.54
CA ASN A 482 -2.69 20.19 24.95
C ASN A 482 -3.43 21.27 25.77
N ASP A 483 -3.80 20.94 27.01
CA ASP A 483 -4.50 21.88 27.89
C ASP A 483 -3.54 22.99 28.37
N ILE A 484 -3.75 24.23 27.92
CA ILE A 484 -3.10 25.40 28.51
C ILE A 484 -3.94 25.78 29.72
N LYS A 485 -3.33 25.94 30.90
CA LYS A 485 -4.02 26.35 32.15
C LYS A 485 -4.54 27.81 32.14
N TRP A 486 -5.23 28.21 31.06
CA TRP A 486 -5.83 29.52 30.80
C TRP A 486 -7.37 29.44 30.90
N CYS A 487 -7.97 30.36 31.67
CA CYS A 487 -9.42 30.45 31.82
C CYS A 487 -9.92 31.81 31.29
N LYS A 488 -10.65 31.79 30.17
CA LYS A 488 -11.21 32.98 29.52
C LYS A 488 -12.04 33.84 30.47
N LEU A 489 -12.95 33.22 31.24
CA LEU A 489 -13.84 33.94 32.17
C LEU A 489 -13.05 34.67 33.27
N CYS A 490 -12.13 33.99 33.95
CA CYS A 490 -11.25 34.63 34.93
C CYS A 490 -10.43 35.78 34.33
N GLN A 491 -9.94 35.66 33.09
CA GLN A 491 -9.23 36.76 32.44
C GLN A 491 -10.17 37.93 32.13
N MET A 492 -11.38 37.66 31.62
CA MET A 492 -12.38 38.71 31.34
C MET A 492 -12.77 39.47 32.62
N ASP A 493 -12.96 38.77 33.73
CA ASP A 493 -13.27 39.41 35.01
C ASP A 493 -12.09 40.25 35.53
N GLN A 494 -10.86 39.75 35.37
CA GLN A 494 -9.65 40.54 35.64
C GLN A 494 -9.55 41.79 34.74
N LEU A 495 -9.91 41.70 33.45
CA LEU A 495 -9.93 42.85 32.54
C LEU A 495 -10.99 43.88 32.96
N LYS A 496 -12.21 43.43 33.32
CA LYS A 496 -13.29 44.31 33.81
C LYS A 496 -12.85 45.08 35.06
N THR A 497 -12.14 44.43 35.99
CA THR A 497 -11.61 45.12 37.18
C THR A 497 -10.56 46.18 36.85
N ASN A 498 -9.93 46.11 35.67
CA ASN A 498 -8.88 47.04 35.23
C ASN A 498 -9.35 48.10 34.22
N PHE A 499 -10.64 48.14 33.85
CA PHE A 499 -11.15 49.12 32.86
C PHE A 499 -10.88 50.58 33.23
N THR A 500 -10.78 50.90 34.53
CA THR A 500 -10.45 52.24 35.00
C THR A 500 -9.01 52.67 34.70
N ASN A 501 -8.12 51.74 34.33
CA ASN A 501 -6.70 52.00 34.11
C ASN A 501 -6.36 52.40 32.65
N TRP A 502 -7.30 52.27 31.71
CA TRP A 502 -7.08 52.50 30.27
C TRP A 502 -7.99 53.60 29.69
N THR A 503 -8.09 54.74 30.37
CA THR A 503 -8.89 55.88 29.89
C THR A 503 -8.06 56.84 29.03
N SER A 504 -8.61 57.20 27.88
CA SER A 504 -8.12 58.24 26.98
C SER A 504 -8.64 59.63 27.31
N GLY A 505 -9.60 59.73 28.24
CA GLY A 505 -10.38 60.94 28.48
C GLY A 505 -11.51 61.18 27.47
N ASN A 506 -11.65 60.34 26.43
CA ASN A 506 -12.78 60.38 25.49
C ASN A 506 -13.71 59.17 25.70
N VAL A 507 -14.95 59.43 26.13
CA VAL A 507 -15.94 58.39 26.46
C VAL A 507 -16.22 57.44 25.28
N LYS A 508 -16.24 57.95 24.05
CA LYS A 508 -16.52 57.15 22.86
C LYS A 508 -15.37 56.20 22.53
N LEU A 509 -14.12 56.69 22.63
CA LEU A 509 -12.92 55.88 22.43
C LEU A 509 -12.73 54.85 23.56
N ASP A 510 -12.97 55.23 24.81
CA ASP A 510 -12.86 54.32 25.96
C ASP A 510 -13.85 53.16 25.85
N LYS A 511 -15.10 53.44 25.42
CA LYS A 511 -16.09 52.41 25.15
C LYS A 511 -15.68 51.49 23.99
N PHE A 512 -15.04 52.04 22.95
CA PHE A 512 -14.49 51.24 21.86
C PHE A 512 -13.36 50.31 22.34
N ILE A 513 -12.41 50.81 23.14
CA ILE A 513 -11.31 50.00 23.70
C ILE A 513 -11.85 48.86 24.55
N GLN A 514 -12.80 49.13 25.46
CA GLN A 514 -13.44 48.10 26.30
C GLN A 514 -14.14 47.02 25.46
N ASN A 515 -14.85 47.42 24.39
CA ASN A 515 -15.50 46.48 23.49
C ASN A 515 -14.49 45.56 22.79
N ILE A 516 -13.34 46.08 22.35
CA ILE A 516 -12.28 45.28 21.73
C ILE A 516 -11.63 44.34 22.76
N GLN A 517 -11.37 44.79 23.98
CA GLN A 517 -10.79 43.98 25.06
C GLN A 517 -11.68 42.79 25.44
N LEU A 518 -13.01 42.92 25.33
CA LEU A 518 -13.95 41.82 25.60
C LEU A 518 -14.09 40.82 24.44
N LYS A 519 -13.55 41.12 23.25
CA LYS A 519 -13.55 40.21 22.08
C LYS A 519 -12.40 39.17 22.11
N ILE A 520 -11.65 39.03 23.22
CA ILE A 520 -10.57 38.04 23.35
C ILE A 520 -11.10 36.60 23.19
N ASN A 521 -10.37 35.80 22.41
CA ASN A 521 -10.75 34.42 22.07
C ASN A 521 -9.65 33.39 22.32
N LYS A 522 -8.39 33.81 22.47
CA LYS A 522 -7.26 32.91 22.77
C LYS A 522 -6.35 33.53 23.82
N HIS A 523 -5.67 32.69 24.59
CA HIS A 523 -4.66 33.11 25.58
C HIS A 523 -3.54 34.01 25.00
N SER A 524 -3.25 33.87 23.69
CA SER A 524 -2.24 34.65 22.98
C SER A 524 -2.78 35.91 22.31
N ASP A 525 -4.08 36.21 22.43
CA ASP A 525 -4.65 37.44 21.85
C ASP A 525 -4.06 38.66 22.56
N VAL A 526 -3.69 39.66 21.77
CA VAL A 526 -3.12 40.92 22.25
C VAL A 526 -4.21 41.76 22.93
N ILE A 527 -3.95 42.24 24.14
CA ILE A 527 -4.84 43.18 24.82
C ILE A 527 -4.65 44.57 24.21
N PHE A 528 -5.72 45.11 23.65
CA PHE A 528 -5.73 46.44 23.04
C PHE A 528 -5.82 47.52 24.13
N GLU A 529 -4.88 48.45 24.16
CA GLU A 529 -4.76 49.44 25.24
C GLU A 529 -4.79 50.90 24.73
N TRP A 530 -5.23 51.82 25.59
CA TRP A 530 -4.84 53.23 25.44
C TRP A 530 -3.42 53.40 25.96
N ILE A 531 -2.54 53.99 25.15
CA ILE A 531 -1.13 54.15 25.47
C ILE A 531 -0.81 55.64 25.56
N SER A 532 -0.38 56.10 26.73
CA SER A 532 0.08 57.48 26.90
C SER A 532 1.29 57.75 26.01
N TYR A 533 1.29 58.85 25.26
CA TYR A 533 2.36 59.17 24.31
C TYR A 533 3.74 59.29 24.98
N ASN A 534 3.78 59.70 26.25
CA ASN A 534 5.01 59.85 27.04
C ASN A 534 5.69 58.52 27.39
N GLU A 535 5.00 57.40 27.14
CA GLU A 535 5.55 56.04 27.29
C GLU A 535 6.47 55.64 26.14
N PHE A 536 6.49 56.40 25.04
CA PHE A 536 7.38 56.16 23.91
C PHE A 536 8.70 56.90 24.07
N THR A 537 9.80 56.19 23.86
CA THR A 537 11.17 56.73 23.85
C THR A 537 11.90 56.29 22.60
N GLU A 538 13.01 56.96 22.30
CA GLU A 538 13.83 56.69 21.10
C GLU A 538 13.01 56.67 19.80
N ILE A 539 12.09 57.62 19.63
CA ILE A 539 11.30 57.72 18.40
C ILE A 539 12.26 58.07 17.24
N LYS A 540 12.44 57.15 16.29
CA LYS A 540 13.38 57.24 15.15
C LYS A 540 12.63 57.14 13.82
N GLY A 541 13.09 57.94 12.86
CA GLY A 541 12.69 57.86 11.44
C GLY A 541 11.24 58.26 11.19
N ILE A 542 10.92 59.55 11.34
CA ILE A 542 9.69 60.11 10.76
C ILE A 542 9.93 60.16 9.25
N ASP A 543 9.48 59.13 8.53
CA ASP A 543 9.47 59.17 7.08
C ASP A 543 8.24 59.99 6.66
N ILE A 544 8.46 61.27 6.34
CA ILE A 544 7.40 62.26 6.06
C ILE A 544 6.54 61.82 4.85
N GLU A 545 7.06 60.94 4.00
CA GLU A 545 6.32 60.40 2.86
C GLU A 545 5.43 59.18 3.20
N ASN A 546 5.70 58.46 4.30
CA ASN A 546 5.10 57.15 4.56
C ASN A 546 4.27 57.03 5.87
N GLU A 547 4.17 58.08 6.70
CA GLU A 547 3.35 58.12 7.93
C GLU A 547 3.75 57.15 9.07
N PHE A 548 4.96 56.56 9.06
CA PHE A 548 5.43 55.62 10.09
C PHE A 548 6.64 56.15 10.89
N ALA A 549 6.78 55.69 12.14
CA ALA A 549 7.98 55.85 12.98
C ALA A 549 8.23 54.63 13.87
N MET A 550 9.47 54.38 14.29
CA MET A 550 9.79 53.35 15.27
C MET A 550 10.01 53.95 16.66
N ALA A 551 9.57 53.26 17.72
CA ALA A 551 9.76 53.70 19.11
C ALA A 551 9.96 52.52 20.08
N ILE A 552 10.44 52.81 21.29
CA ILE A 552 10.43 51.90 22.44
C ILE A 552 9.31 52.30 23.37
N TRP A 553 8.36 51.38 23.61
CA TRP A 553 7.31 51.51 24.61
C TRP A 553 7.82 50.99 25.96
N LYS A 554 7.98 51.89 26.95
CA LYS A 554 8.54 51.58 28.27
C LYS A 554 7.72 50.53 29.04
N ASP A 555 6.44 50.76 29.21
CA ASP A 555 5.58 49.82 29.93
C ASP A 555 5.30 48.55 29.13
N GLY A 556 5.23 48.67 27.80
CA GLY A 556 5.00 47.54 26.92
C GLY A 556 3.59 46.93 26.99
N PRO A 557 3.30 45.94 26.14
CA PRO A 557 1.98 45.31 26.07
C PRO A 557 1.74 44.37 27.25
N LEU A 558 0.47 44.24 27.65
CA LEU A 558 0.05 43.24 28.63
C LEU A 558 -0.12 41.86 27.97
N ILE A 559 0.68 40.88 28.37
CA ILE A 559 0.67 39.51 27.82
C ILE A 559 0.31 38.47 28.88
N PHE A 560 -0.36 37.38 28.46
CA PHE A 560 -0.62 36.24 29.33
C PHE A 560 0.59 35.30 29.34
N THR A 561 1.15 35.03 30.53
CA THR A 561 2.22 34.04 30.68
C THR A 561 1.64 32.69 31.09
N GLY A 562 2.23 31.58 30.62
CA GLY A 562 1.84 30.21 30.97
C GLY A 562 1.85 29.87 32.47
N LYS A 563 2.24 30.82 33.34
CA LYS A 563 2.18 30.77 34.81
C LYS A 563 0.93 31.41 35.40
N ARG A 564 -0.16 31.61 34.64
CA ARG A 564 -1.47 32.12 35.10
C ARG A 564 -1.47 33.59 35.55
N ILE A 565 -0.54 34.42 35.09
CA ILE A 565 -0.44 35.84 35.45
C ILE A 565 -0.28 36.68 34.17
N MET A 566 -1.01 37.80 34.09
CA MET A 566 -0.79 38.83 33.09
C MET A 566 0.43 39.68 33.49
N THR A 567 1.42 39.78 32.62
CA THR A 567 2.62 40.58 32.88
C THR A 567 2.85 41.56 31.74
N LYS A 568 3.41 42.73 32.08
CA LYS A 568 3.83 43.73 31.10
C LYS A 568 5.16 43.32 30.48
N GLU A 569 5.24 43.33 29.14
CA GLU A 569 6.49 43.11 28.41
C GLU A 569 7.22 44.45 28.21
N SER A 570 7.80 44.98 29.29
CA SER A 570 8.42 46.31 29.31
C SER A 570 9.53 46.48 28.27
N TYR A 571 9.72 47.72 27.82
CA TYR A 571 10.70 48.15 26.81
C TYR A 571 10.52 47.47 25.44
N LYS A 572 9.27 47.26 25.01
CA LYS A 572 8.95 46.66 23.72
C LYS A 572 9.21 47.63 22.57
N LYS A 573 9.89 47.16 21.52
CA LYS A 573 9.99 47.90 20.26
C LYS A 573 8.66 47.85 19.50
N VAL A 574 8.17 49.02 19.09
CA VAL A 574 6.89 49.19 18.41
C VAL A 574 7.03 50.07 17.18
N VAL A 575 6.09 49.93 16.25
CA VAL A 575 5.95 50.81 15.09
C VAL A 575 4.71 51.68 15.28
N LEU A 576 4.88 52.97 15.11
CA LEU A 576 3.87 54.01 15.24
C LEU A 576 3.39 54.40 13.84
N LYS A 577 2.09 54.28 13.57
CA LYS A 577 1.45 54.79 12.34
C LYS A 577 0.64 56.03 12.66
N TYR A 578 0.96 57.16 12.05
CA TYR A 578 0.26 58.43 12.26
C TYR A 578 -0.98 58.51 11.35
N LEU A 579 -2.11 58.95 11.89
CA LEU A 579 -3.37 59.07 11.15
C LEU A 579 -3.68 60.55 10.85
N HIS A 580 -2.95 61.15 9.92
CA HIS A 580 -2.92 62.61 9.69
C HIS A 580 -4.24 63.25 9.21
N ASN A 581 -5.18 62.47 8.67
CA ASN A 581 -6.44 62.97 8.11
C ASN A 581 -7.67 62.79 9.02
N LEU A 582 -7.50 62.44 10.30
CA LEU A 582 -8.61 62.12 11.21
C LEU A 582 -8.35 62.71 12.61
N GLN A 583 -8.71 63.98 12.80
CA GLN A 583 -8.56 64.67 14.08
C GLN A 583 -9.73 64.44 15.04
N ASP A 584 -10.91 64.08 14.53
CA ASP A 584 -12.12 63.80 15.31
C ASP A 584 -12.45 62.29 15.38
N ILE A 585 -12.92 61.82 16.55
CA ILE A 585 -13.35 60.43 16.77
C ILE A 585 -14.76 60.22 16.18
N THR A 586 -14.84 60.08 14.86
CA THR A 586 -16.06 59.72 14.11
C THR A 586 -16.24 58.20 14.02
N ASP A 587 -17.44 57.74 13.61
CA ASP A 587 -17.64 56.30 13.36
C ASP A 587 -16.79 55.80 12.20
N GLU A 588 -16.49 56.66 11.21
CA GLU A 588 -15.55 56.37 10.13
C GLU A 588 -14.12 56.15 10.65
N PHE A 589 -13.65 56.97 11.59
CA PHE A 589 -12.36 56.77 12.25
C PHE A 589 -12.32 55.42 12.97
N LEU A 590 -13.35 55.10 13.76
CA LEU A 590 -13.41 53.83 14.50
C LEU A 590 -13.50 52.61 13.57
N ASN A 591 -14.25 52.69 12.47
CA ASN A 591 -14.31 51.63 11.46
C ASN A 591 -12.97 51.46 10.74
N LYS A 592 -12.29 52.56 10.42
CA LYS A 592 -10.95 52.51 9.82
C LYS A 592 -9.96 51.87 10.78
N VAL A 593 -10.01 52.22 12.06
CA VAL A 593 -9.21 51.58 13.12
C VAL A 593 -9.57 50.10 13.23
N GLU A 594 -10.87 49.73 13.24
CA GLU A 594 -11.36 48.34 13.29
C GLU A 594 -10.88 47.50 12.09
N SER A 595 -10.74 48.10 10.90
CA SER A 595 -10.23 47.41 9.70
C SER A 595 -8.81 46.86 9.86
N TYR A 596 -7.98 47.45 10.74
CA TYR A 596 -6.63 46.97 11.02
C TYR A 596 -6.60 45.75 11.95
N PHE A 597 -7.73 45.34 12.55
CA PHE A 597 -7.78 44.22 13.49
C PHE A 597 -7.91 42.85 12.83
N ASN A 598 -8.20 42.77 11.52
CA ASN A 598 -8.27 41.50 10.79
C ASN A 598 -6.98 40.66 10.88
N ASN A 599 -5.84 41.30 11.20
CA ASN A 599 -4.53 40.64 11.38
C ASN A 599 -4.02 40.57 12.84
N LYS A 600 -4.86 40.89 13.86
CA LYS A 600 -4.62 40.68 15.31
C LYS A 600 -3.27 41.11 15.93
N ARG A 601 -2.54 42.10 15.40
CA ARG A 601 -1.21 42.50 15.91
C ARG A 601 -1.02 43.99 16.23
N VAL A 602 -2.13 44.69 16.51
CA VAL A 602 -2.15 46.08 17.00
C VAL A 602 -2.21 46.08 18.52
N TYR A 603 -1.28 46.79 19.17
CA TYR A 603 -1.21 46.89 20.64
C TYR A 603 -2.16 47.94 21.21
N GLY A 604 -2.43 49.01 20.49
CA GLY A 604 -3.23 50.09 21.05
C GLY A 604 -3.28 51.34 20.18
N ILE A 605 -3.90 52.37 20.76
CA ILE A 605 -3.95 53.73 20.21
C ILE A 605 -3.26 54.66 21.20
N SER A 606 -2.54 55.63 20.65
CA SER A 606 -2.04 56.79 21.37
C SER A 606 -2.49 58.07 20.65
N GLN A 607 -2.29 59.21 21.29
CA GLN A 607 -2.48 60.51 20.66
C GLN A 607 -1.27 61.38 20.99
N ASN A 608 -0.68 61.98 19.96
CA ASN A 608 0.38 62.94 20.17
C ASN A 608 -0.20 64.20 20.86
N PRO A 609 0.33 64.61 22.03
CA PRO A 609 -0.23 65.69 22.82
C PRO A 609 -0.11 67.06 22.12
N ASP A 610 0.90 67.23 21.27
CA ASP A 610 1.20 68.49 20.57
C ASP A 610 0.42 68.61 19.27
N THR A 611 0.44 67.58 18.43
CA THR A 611 -0.20 67.61 17.09
C THR A 611 -1.67 67.17 17.11
N LYS A 612 -2.13 66.57 18.23
CA LYS A 612 -3.44 65.92 18.38
C LYS A 612 -3.72 64.77 17.40
N VAL A 613 -2.74 64.36 16.60
CA VAL A 613 -2.85 63.24 15.66
C VAL A 613 -2.92 61.92 16.44
N TYR A 614 -3.89 61.08 16.09
CA TYR A 614 -4.00 59.72 16.61
C TYR A 614 -2.96 58.80 15.96
N ILE A 615 -2.42 57.90 16.76
CA ILE A 615 -1.33 57.01 16.39
C ILE A 615 -1.75 55.57 16.69
N LEU A 616 -1.65 54.69 15.69
CA LEU A 616 -1.79 53.25 15.90
C LEU A 616 -0.44 52.64 16.24
N VAL A 617 -0.44 51.77 17.24
CA VAL A 617 0.79 51.15 17.77
C VAL A 617 0.82 49.68 17.37
N PHE A 618 1.75 49.32 16.50
CA PHE A 618 1.92 47.97 15.95
C PHE A 618 3.08 47.23 16.60
N ASN A 619 2.98 45.89 16.63
CA ASN A 619 4.12 45.04 16.91
C ASN A 619 5.19 45.20 15.83
N ASN A 620 6.43 45.47 16.20
CA ASN A 620 7.56 45.60 15.28
C ASN A 620 7.80 44.32 14.44
N GLU A 621 7.46 43.15 14.95
CA GLU A 621 7.57 41.87 14.21
C GLU A 621 6.56 41.73 13.05
N TYR A 622 5.60 42.66 12.94
CA TYR A 622 4.64 42.70 11.84
C TYR A 622 5.28 43.12 10.52
N PHE A 623 6.20 44.08 10.59
CA PHE A 623 6.99 44.50 9.44
C PHE A 623 8.07 43.46 9.18
N GLY A 624 8.18 43.03 7.92
CA GLY A 624 9.03 41.92 7.51
C GLY A 624 8.32 40.59 7.32
N LYS A 625 7.12 40.37 7.88
CA LYS A 625 6.31 39.18 7.60
C LYS A 625 5.31 39.39 6.47
N ASP A 626 4.46 40.41 6.61
CA ASP A 626 3.37 40.66 5.67
C ASP A 626 3.62 41.92 4.81
N TYR A 627 4.48 42.82 5.29
CA TYR A 627 4.83 44.10 4.65
C TYR A 627 6.34 44.27 4.50
N CYS A 628 6.75 44.89 3.40
CA CYS A 628 8.14 45.22 3.11
C CYS A 628 8.66 46.33 4.04
N GLU A 629 9.78 46.09 4.74
CA GLU A 629 10.41 47.10 5.63
C GLU A 629 10.99 48.30 4.89
N LYS A 630 11.22 48.21 3.57
CA LYS A 630 11.82 49.28 2.76
C LYS A 630 10.80 50.20 2.11
N CYS A 631 9.68 49.65 1.65
CA CYS A 631 8.69 50.40 0.87
C CYS A 631 7.25 50.23 1.39
N TYR A 632 7.07 49.53 2.50
CA TYR A 632 5.79 49.35 3.21
C TYR A 632 4.62 48.78 2.40
N ASN A 633 4.89 48.20 1.23
CA ASN A 633 3.93 47.46 0.42
C ASN A 633 3.75 46.02 0.92
N ASN A 634 2.57 45.44 0.69
CA ASN A 634 2.27 44.04 0.96
C ASN A 634 3.18 43.10 0.17
N TYR A 635 3.57 41.98 0.77
CA TYR A 635 4.10 40.84 0.03
C TYR A 635 2.97 40.10 -0.71
N GLU A 636 3.10 39.90 -2.02
CA GLU A 636 2.16 39.07 -2.78
C GLU A 636 2.43 37.58 -2.49
N ASN A 637 1.38 36.81 -2.16
CA ASN A 637 1.39 35.34 -2.02
C ASN A 637 2.20 34.72 -0.87
N GLY A 638 2.54 35.47 0.19
CA GLY A 638 3.14 34.91 1.41
C GLY A 638 4.64 34.63 1.34
N ASP A 639 5.29 34.95 0.21
CA ASP A 639 6.74 34.93 0.08
C ASP A 639 7.31 36.31 0.51
N TYR A 640 8.35 36.36 1.35
CA TYR A 640 9.02 37.61 1.81
C TYR A 640 9.79 38.37 0.68
N TYR A 641 9.23 38.38 -0.54
CA TYR A 641 9.78 38.91 -1.77
C TYR A 641 8.99 40.14 -2.23
N CYS A 642 9.60 41.33 -2.13
CA CYS A 642 8.98 42.57 -2.58
C CYS A 642 9.41 42.89 -4.02
N LYS A 643 8.54 42.58 -5.00
CA LYS A 643 8.80 42.79 -6.43
C LYS A 643 9.17 44.25 -6.77
N PRO A 644 8.48 45.30 -6.28
CA PRO A 644 8.89 46.69 -6.52
C PRO A 644 10.30 47.02 -6.03
N CYS A 645 10.68 46.55 -4.83
CA CYS A 645 12.02 46.76 -4.29
C CYS A 645 13.10 46.02 -5.10
N GLN A 646 12.78 44.87 -5.70
CA GLN A 646 13.74 44.15 -6.56
C GLN A 646 13.93 44.84 -7.90
N ILE A 647 12.87 45.33 -8.53
CA ILE A 647 12.96 46.11 -9.77
C ILE A 647 13.86 47.32 -9.54
N SER A 648 13.63 48.06 -8.47
CA SER A 648 14.47 49.20 -8.08
C SER A 648 15.93 48.80 -7.83
N TYR A 649 16.19 47.64 -7.23
CA TYR A 649 17.56 47.13 -7.07
C TYR A 649 18.26 46.90 -8.41
N PHE A 650 17.61 46.26 -9.37
CA PHE A 650 18.22 45.98 -10.70
C PHE A 650 18.42 47.27 -11.51
N GLU A 651 17.46 48.19 -11.46
CA GLU A 651 17.58 49.50 -12.13
C GLU A 651 18.77 50.30 -11.61
N ASN A 652 18.97 50.33 -10.28
CA ASN A 652 20.05 51.07 -9.65
C ASN A 652 21.44 50.44 -9.83
N ASN A 653 21.51 49.13 -10.09
CA ASN A 653 22.78 48.38 -10.17
C ASN A 653 23.16 47.94 -11.60
N PHE A 654 22.43 48.41 -12.62
CA PHE A 654 22.60 47.94 -13.99
C PHE A 654 24.01 48.15 -14.55
N SER A 655 24.70 49.21 -14.12
CA SER A 655 26.08 49.51 -14.52
C SER A 655 27.08 48.38 -14.21
N ASN A 656 26.75 47.47 -13.29
CA ASN A 656 27.60 46.36 -12.89
C ASN A 656 27.59 45.17 -13.86
N TRP A 657 26.69 45.15 -14.87
CA TRP A 657 26.49 44.01 -15.78
C TRP A 657 26.61 44.37 -17.26
N THR A 658 27.48 45.33 -17.59
CA THR A 658 27.66 45.82 -18.96
C THR A 658 28.70 44.98 -19.71
N SER A 659 28.39 44.70 -20.98
CA SER A 659 29.20 43.88 -21.90
C SER A 659 29.95 44.71 -22.94
N GLU A 660 29.84 46.04 -22.86
CA GLU A 660 30.27 47.01 -23.90
C GLU A 660 29.49 46.86 -25.24
N ASN A 661 28.48 45.98 -25.29
CA ASN A 661 27.60 45.78 -26.43
C ASN A 661 26.16 46.15 -26.05
N GLU A 662 25.67 47.26 -26.59
CA GLU A 662 24.34 47.81 -26.30
C GLU A 662 23.20 46.80 -26.52
N LYS A 663 23.29 45.92 -27.53
CA LYS A 663 22.25 44.91 -27.80
C LYS A 663 22.21 43.84 -26.71
N ILE A 664 23.37 43.41 -26.21
CA ILE A 664 23.48 42.41 -25.15
C ILE A 664 23.07 43.02 -23.81
N ASP A 665 23.45 44.26 -23.54
CA ASP A 665 23.09 44.97 -22.31
C ASP A 665 21.57 45.16 -22.24
N ASN A 666 20.94 45.64 -23.31
CA ASN A 666 19.47 45.76 -23.39
C ASN A 666 18.77 44.41 -23.21
N PHE A 667 19.36 43.33 -23.72
CA PHE A 667 18.83 41.97 -23.56
C PHE A 667 18.91 41.48 -22.11
N ILE A 668 20.03 41.69 -21.42
CA ILE A 668 20.19 41.38 -19.99
C ILE A 668 19.17 42.15 -19.17
N LYS A 669 19.03 43.47 -19.41
CA LYS A 669 18.07 44.34 -18.72
C LYS A 669 16.65 43.82 -18.83
N LYS A 670 16.22 43.46 -20.05
CA LYS A 670 14.87 42.92 -20.31
C LYS A 670 14.61 41.63 -19.54
N ASN A 671 15.60 40.78 -19.34
CA ASN A 671 15.44 39.51 -18.62
C ASN A 671 15.45 39.69 -17.10
N GLN A 672 16.26 40.60 -16.56
CA GLN A 672 16.25 40.92 -15.13
C GLN A 672 14.89 41.51 -14.69
N LEU A 673 14.23 42.29 -15.54
CA LEU A 673 12.90 42.85 -15.26
C LEU A 673 11.74 41.83 -15.30
N LYS A 674 11.97 40.61 -15.80
CA LYS A 674 10.95 39.54 -15.82
C LYS A 674 10.86 38.75 -14.52
N ILE A 675 11.79 38.95 -13.58
CA ILE A 675 11.87 38.21 -12.32
C ILE A 675 10.59 38.43 -11.50
N SER A 676 9.95 37.34 -11.11
CA SER A 676 8.63 37.32 -10.48
C SER A 676 8.65 36.70 -9.08
N LYS A 677 9.61 35.82 -8.78
CA LYS A 677 9.76 35.10 -7.51
C LYS A 677 11.20 35.17 -7.00
N TYR A 678 11.40 34.95 -5.70
CA TYR A 678 12.75 34.92 -5.11
C TYR A 678 13.62 33.76 -5.60
N SER A 679 13.00 32.68 -6.11
CA SER A 679 13.68 31.51 -6.67
C SER A 679 14.09 31.67 -8.15
N ASP A 680 13.66 32.75 -8.80
CA ASP A 680 13.97 32.98 -10.22
C ASP A 680 15.48 33.28 -10.39
N THR A 681 16.06 32.78 -11.48
CA THR A 681 17.48 32.94 -11.76
C THR A 681 17.77 34.33 -12.32
N VAL A 682 18.76 35.02 -11.77
CA VAL A 682 19.22 36.32 -12.28
C VAL A 682 20.16 36.09 -13.45
N PHE A 683 19.75 36.55 -14.64
CA PHE A 683 20.58 36.52 -15.83
C PHE A 683 21.52 37.74 -15.86
N GLU A 684 22.84 37.52 -15.97
CA GLU A 684 23.84 38.60 -15.92
C GLU A 684 24.98 38.47 -16.95
N TRP A 685 25.71 39.56 -17.17
CA TRP A 685 27.00 39.52 -17.87
C TRP A 685 28.11 39.13 -16.91
N ILE A 686 29.02 38.27 -17.36
CA ILE A 686 30.09 37.71 -16.54
C ILE A 686 31.42 37.91 -17.27
N SER A 687 32.33 38.68 -16.67
CA SER A 687 33.68 38.85 -17.22
C SER A 687 34.44 37.51 -17.21
N TYR A 688 35.05 37.15 -18.34
CA TYR A 688 35.71 35.85 -18.52
C TYR A 688 36.82 35.56 -17.50
N ASN A 689 37.51 36.59 -17.01
CA ASN A 689 38.55 36.48 -15.98
C ASN A 689 38.05 36.01 -14.60
N ARG A 690 36.72 35.91 -14.40
CA ARG A 690 36.11 35.37 -13.17
C ARG A 690 36.07 33.84 -13.14
N PHE A 691 36.37 33.18 -14.26
CA PHE A 691 36.46 31.71 -14.35
C PHE A 691 37.88 31.22 -14.07
N THR A 692 38.00 30.13 -13.31
CA THR A 692 39.27 29.45 -13.01
C THR A 692 39.11 27.95 -13.15
N SER A 693 40.23 27.22 -13.26
CA SER A 693 40.21 25.75 -13.43
C SER A 693 39.34 25.33 -14.61
N ILE A 694 39.48 26.01 -15.74
CA ILE A 694 38.73 25.71 -16.96
C ILE A 694 39.30 24.41 -17.53
N ASN A 695 38.49 23.35 -17.53
CA ASN A 695 38.82 22.07 -18.14
C ASN A 695 37.91 21.83 -19.34
N GLU A 696 38.49 21.81 -20.54
CA GLU A 696 37.77 21.50 -21.78
C GLU A 696 37.39 20.02 -21.82
N THR A 697 36.16 19.72 -22.22
CA THR A 697 35.70 18.34 -22.40
C THR A 697 36.07 17.87 -23.81
N GLU A 698 36.64 16.67 -23.93
CA GLU A 698 37.39 16.20 -25.11
C GLU A 698 36.63 16.17 -26.46
N ASN A 699 35.33 16.49 -26.56
CA ASN A 699 34.62 16.38 -27.85
C ASN A 699 33.25 17.08 -28.00
N SER A 700 32.98 18.25 -27.39
CA SER A 700 31.61 18.82 -27.47
C SER A 700 31.45 20.35 -27.49
N GLY A 701 32.51 21.15 -27.52
CA GLY A 701 32.37 22.63 -27.47
C GLY A 701 31.91 23.14 -26.10
N PHE A 702 32.18 22.36 -25.05
CA PHE A 702 31.92 22.72 -23.66
C PHE A 702 33.19 22.68 -22.80
N ALA A 703 33.15 23.39 -21.67
CA ALA A 703 34.15 23.32 -20.62
C ALA A 703 33.50 23.39 -19.23
N THR A 704 34.15 22.78 -18.24
CA THR A 704 33.82 23.03 -16.83
C THR A 704 34.71 24.11 -16.28
N ALA A 705 34.19 24.97 -15.41
CA ALA A 705 34.97 26.01 -14.76
C ALA A 705 34.47 26.28 -13.34
N MET A 706 35.35 26.83 -12.50
CA MET A 706 35.00 27.42 -11.21
C MET A 706 34.73 28.91 -11.40
N TRP A 707 33.50 29.35 -11.17
CA TRP A 707 33.12 30.76 -11.15
C TRP A 707 33.35 31.33 -9.75
N LYS A 708 34.37 32.18 -9.61
CA LYS A 708 34.82 32.74 -8.32
C LYS A 708 33.71 33.45 -7.56
N ASP A 709 33.03 34.36 -8.25
CA ASP A 709 31.95 35.14 -7.63
C ASP A 709 30.66 34.33 -7.57
N GLY A 710 30.42 33.44 -8.53
CA GLY A 710 29.23 32.60 -8.61
C GLY A 710 27.92 33.38 -8.80
N PRO A 711 26.79 32.67 -8.95
CA PRO A 711 25.52 33.27 -9.32
C PRO A 711 24.94 34.13 -8.21
N LEU A 712 24.25 35.19 -8.62
CA LEU A 712 23.45 36.04 -7.74
C LEU A 712 22.13 35.35 -7.39
N PHE A 713 21.81 35.23 -6.10
CA PHE A 713 20.54 34.68 -5.63
C PHE A 713 19.96 35.54 -4.51
N TYR A 714 18.63 35.57 -4.40
CA TYR A 714 17.97 36.30 -3.32
C TYR A 714 17.96 35.46 -2.05
N ASN A 715 18.68 35.90 -1.02
CA ASN A 715 18.66 35.24 0.28
C ASN A 715 17.43 35.71 1.05
N THR A 716 16.50 34.81 1.35
CA THR A 716 15.23 35.13 2.03
C THR A 716 15.41 35.48 3.51
N LEU A 717 16.45 34.96 4.17
CA LEU A 717 16.78 35.28 5.57
C LEU A 717 17.37 36.68 5.70
N ASP A 718 18.29 37.05 4.81
CA ASP A 718 18.99 38.34 4.82
C ASP A 718 18.30 39.43 3.99
N ARG A 719 17.27 39.06 3.21
CA ARG A 719 16.49 39.94 2.30
C ARG A 719 17.34 40.80 1.38
N LYS A 720 18.42 40.21 0.86
CA LYS A 720 19.35 40.84 -0.07
C LYS A 720 19.88 39.82 -1.04
N TYR A 721 20.27 40.30 -2.22
CA TYR A 721 21.02 39.49 -3.15
C TYR A 721 22.40 39.16 -2.57
N LYS A 722 22.72 37.87 -2.55
CA LYS A 722 24.03 37.33 -2.20
C LYS A 722 24.57 36.56 -3.39
N ARG A 723 25.89 36.40 -3.41
CA ARG A 723 26.58 35.60 -4.41
C ARG A 723 26.95 34.25 -3.82
N LYS A 724 26.74 33.17 -4.58
CA LYS A 724 27.16 31.83 -4.19
C LYS A 724 28.59 31.57 -4.66
N LEU A 725 29.56 31.98 -3.85
CA LEU A 725 30.98 31.97 -4.21
C LEU A 725 31.46 30.57 -4.63
N ASN A 726 32.42 30.54 -5.57
CA ASN A 726 33.09 29.34 -6.06
C ASN A 726 32.13 28.26 -6.57
N GLU A 727 31.14 28.66 -7.39
CA GLU A 727 30.23 27.70 -8.00
C GLU A 727 30.90 27.01 -9.19
N LYS A 728 30.82 25.67 -9.25
CA LYS A 728 31.26 24.90 -10.43
C LYS A 728 30.18 25.02 -11.52
N VAL A 729 30.55 25.51 -12.69
CA VAL A 729 29.64 25.82 -13.81
C VAL A 729 30.07 25.14 -15.10
N PHE A 730 29.10 24.97 -16.01
CA PHE A 730 29.32 24.48 -17.38
C PHE A 730 29.31 25.67 -18.35
N LEU A 731 30.33 25.75 -19.20
CA LEU A 731 30.53 26.76 -20.22
C LEU A 731 30.23 26.14 -21.59
N LYS A 732 29.30 26.72 -22.35
CA LYS A 732 29.07 26.35 -23.75
C LYS A 732 29.64 27.43 -24.67
N TYR A 733 30.57 27.06 -25.54
CA TYR A 733 31.14 27.97 -26.53
C TYR A 733 30.21 28.08 -27.75
N LEU A 734 29.94 29.31 -28.19
CA LEU A 734 29.20 29.61 -29.42
C LEU A 734 30.18 30.17 -30.45
N TYR A 735 30.54 29.32 -31.42
CA TYR A 735 31.45 29.68 -32.49
C TYR A 735 30.68 30.34 -33.64
N ASN A 736 31.11 31.54 -34.05
CA ASN A 736 30.66 32.21 -35.28
C ASN A 736 29.15 32.60 -35.41
N PRO A 737 28.45 33.09 -34.36
CA PRO A 737 27.02 33.37 -34.47
C PRO A 737 26.74 34.72 -35.17
N GLN A 738 26.31 34.69 -36.43
CA GLN A 738 25.80 35.88 -37.14
C GLN A 738 24.49 36.41 -36.54
N ASN A 739 23.78 35.61 -35.72
CA ASN A 739 22.51 35.99 -35.10
C ASN A 739 22.40 35.50 -33.65
N ILE A 740 23.32 35.99 -32.81
CA ILE A 740 23.52 35.52 -31.44
C ILE A 740 22.27 35.55 -30.55
N ILE A 741 21.37 36.52 -30.76
CA ILE A 741 20.18 36.72 -29.92
C ILE A 741 19.19 35.57 -30.08
N ASN A 742 18.99 35.08 -31.32
CA ASN A 742 18.07 33.98 -31.60
C ASN A 742 18.56 32.65 -31.03
N GLU A 743 19.88 32.42 -31.11
CA GLU A 743 20.51 31.21 -30.60
C GLU A 743 20.55 31.19 -29.06
N ILE A 744 20.80 32.35 -28.44
CA ILE A 744 20.68 32.52 -26.99
C ILE A 744 19.23 32.24 -26.54
N MET A 745 18.22 32.80 -27.23
CA MET A 745 16.80 32.65 -26.84
C MET A 745 16.34 31.20 -26.68
N TYR A 746 16.84 30.27 -27.49
CA TYR A 746 16.50 28.84 -27.39
C TYR A 746 17.18 28.14 -26.20
N LEU A 747 18.37 28.62 -25.79
CA LEU A 747 19.20 28.02 -24.74
C LEU A 747 18.98 28.66 -23.35
N MET A 748 18.04 29.60 -23.25
CA MET A 748 17.88 30.50 -22.10
C MET A 748 17.33 29.85 -20.84
N GLU A 749 16.50 28.83 -20.95
CA GLU A 749 15.71 28.35 -19.81
C GLU A 749 16.62 27.75 -18.73
N GLY A 750 16.82 28.52 -17.65
CA GLY A 750 17.76 28.19 -16.57
C GLY A 750 19.23 28.57 -16.84
N SER A 751 19.58 29.56 -17.65
CA SER A 751 20.99 29.99 -17.78
C SER A 751 21.36 31.07 -16.75
N TYR A 752 22.61 31.10 -16.26
CA TYR A 752 23.06 32.13 -15.31
C TYR A 752 23.49 33.42 -16.00
N GLY A 753 23.95 33.34 -17.25
CA GLY A 753 24.43 34.53 -17.92
C GLY A 753 25.24 34.29 -19.18
N LEU A 754 25.85 35.36 -19.67
CA LEU A 754 26.71 35.39 -20.84
C LEU A 754 28.12 35.84 -20.47
N SER A 755 29.10 35.29 -21.16
CA SER A 755 30.47 35.76 -21.16
C SER A 755 31.01 35.80 -22.59
N GLN A 756 32.19 36.35 -22.76
CA GLN A 756 32.89 36.36 -24.04
C GLN A 756 34.36 36.06 -23.81
N ASN A 757 34.90 35.10 -24.57
CA ASN A 757 36.32 34.81 -24.53
C ASN A 757 37.09 36.03 -25.06
N PRO A 758 38.01 36.63 -24.27
CA PRO A 758 38.72 37.84 -24.69
C PRO A 758 39.65 37.61 -25.88
N ASN A 759 40.14 36.38 -26.05
CA ASN A 759 41.11 36.00 -27.09
C ASN A 759 40.41 35.67 -28.41
N THR A 760 39.39 34.79 -28.38
CA THR A 760 38.72 34.32 -29.60
C THR A 760 37.54 35.19 -30.00
N LYS A 761 37.06 36.05 -29.08
CA LYS A 761 35.80 36.83 -29.20
C LYS A 761 34.54 35.97 -29.32
N ASP A 762 34.65 34.65 -29.17
CA ASP A 762 33.51 33.75 -29.11
C ASP A 762 32.70 34.02 -27.84
N PHE A 763 31.38 33.97 -28.00
CA PHE A 763 30.47 34.10 -26.88
C PHE A 763 30.30 32.79 -26.15
N ILE A 764 30.10 32.86 -24.85
CA ILE A 764 29.98 31.72 -23.96
C ILE A 764 28.68 31.86 -23.19
N ILE A 765 27.81 30.85 -23.28
CA ILE A 765 26.62 30.76 -22.43
C ILE A 765 26.98 29.98 -21.16
N LEU A 766 26.65 30.55 -19.99
CA LEU A 766 26.65 29.82 -18.72
C LEU A 766 25.31 29.12 -18.52
N VAL A 767 25.32 27.79 -18.57
CA VAL A 767 24.12 26.97 -18.45
C VAL A 767 23.97 26.47 -17.00
N PHE A 768 22.73 26.30 -16.52
CA PHE A 768 22.33 25.80 -15.19
C PHE A 768 23.15 24.59 -14.67
N PRO A 769 23.09 24.29 -13.35
CA PRO A 769 24.11 23.53 -12.65
C PRO A 769 24.22 22.09 -13.15
N LEU A 770 25.41 21.52 -12.93
CA LEU A 770 25.86 20.16 -13.30
C LEU A 770 24.83 19.04 -13.11
N LYS A 771 23.81 19.20 -12.27
CA LYS A 771 22.75 18.20 -12.12
C LYS A 771 22.00 17.88 -13.41
N TYR A 772 21.92 18.80 -14.39
CA TYR A 772 21.12 18.60 -15.60
C TYR A 772 21.93 18.17 -16.83
N TYR A 773 23.25 18.10 -16.74
CA TYR A 773 24.14 17.78 -17.85
C TYR A 773 25.19 16.75 -17.41
N CYS A 774 25.56 15.77 -18.26
CA CYS A 774 26.62 14.81 -17.90
C CYS A 774 27.96 15.53 -17.78
N GLU A 775 28.69 15.28 -16.71
CA GLU A 775 30.06 15.78 -16.58
C GLU A 775 31.02 15.16 -17.62
N ASN A 776 30.72 13.95 -18.15
CA ASN A 776 31.60 13.29 -19.12
C ASN A 776 31.23 13.60 -20.59
N CYS A 777 29.94 13.77 -20.93
CA CYS A 777 29.46 13.96 -22.32
C CYS A 777 29.18 15.45 -22.63
N GLY A 778 28.81 16.25 -21.63
CA GLY A 778 28.30 17.62 -21.81
C GLY A 778 26.87 17.72 -22.34
N GLU A 779 26.24 16.60 -22.70
CA GLU A 779 24.84 16.55 -23.13
C GLU A 779 23.88 16.71 -21.95
N LYS A 780 22.72 17.30 -22.25
CA LYS A 780 21.60 17.41 -21.29
C LYS A 780 21.05 16.02 -21.00
N TYR A 781 20.83 15.72 -19.72
CA TYR A 781 20.10 14.52 -19.33
C TYR A 781 18.67 14.57 -19.87
N ASN A 782 18.20 13.50 -20.52
CA ASN A 782 16.92 13.51 -21.24
C ASN A 782 15.69 13.47 -20.31
N ASN A 783 15.86 12.99 -19.08
CA ASN A 783 14.77 12.82 -18.12
C ASN A 783 15.27 12.94 -16.68
N ARG A 784 14.33 13.06 -15.74
CA ARG A 784 14.62 13.15 -14.29
C ARG A 784 15.38 11.94 -13.75
N PHE A 785 15.21 10.77 -14.36
CA PHE A 785 15.96 9.58 -13.98
C PHE A 785 17.46 9.73 -14.29
N GLU A 786 17.84 10.19 -15.48
CA GLU A 786 19.25 10.44 -15.83
C GLU A 786 19.88 11.51 -14.92
N ILE A 787 19.10 12.52 -14.54
CA ILE A 787 19.48 13.59 -13.60
C ILE A 787 19.77 13.03 -12.21
N ASP A 788 18.82 12.29 -11.64
CA ASP A 788 18.93 11.80 -10.27
C ASP A 788 19.98 10.65 -10.15
N SER A 789 20.11 9.83 -11.20
CA SER A 789 21.04 8.69 -11.24
C SER A 789 22.48 9.04 -11.68
N ARG A 790 22.68 10.24 -12.22
CA ARG A 790 23.90 10.71 -12.92
C ARG A 790 24.33 9.81 -14.10
N SER A 791 23.42 8.99 -14.64
CA SER A 791 23.70 8.06 -15.75
C SER A 791 23.36 8.71 -17.11
N CYS A 792 24.32 9.39 -17.77
CA CYS A 792 24.07 10.01 -19.10
C CYS A 792 23.93 8.91 -20.15
N LEU A 793 22.78 8.90 -20.81
CA LEU A 793 22.53 7.98 -21.91
C LEU A 793 23.56 8.22 -23.03
N SER A 794 23.87 9.47 -23.38
CA SER A 794 24.87 9.81 -24.40
C SER A 794 26.31 9.38 -24.02
N CYS A 795 26.65 9.40 -22.72
CA CYS A 795 27.91 8.91 -22.14
C CYS A 795 27.99 7.38 -22.29
N GLN A 796 26.85 6.69 -22.24
CA GLN A 796 26.74 5.24 -22.45
C GLN A 796 26.68 4.85 -23.94
N ILE A 797 26.09 5.71 -24.79
CA ILE A 797 25.91 5.50 -26.24
C ILE A 797 27.24 5.59 -27.02
N LYS A 798 28.24 6.36 -26.57
CA LYS A 798 29.54 6.53 -27.28
C LYS A 798 30.45 5.28 -27.30
N ARG A 799 29.95 4.09 -26.94
CA ARG A 799 30.71 2.82 -26.93
C ARG A 799 30.49 2.03 -28.22
N GLU A 800 31.52 1.29 -28.64
CA GLU A 800 31.67 0.67 -29.97
C GLU A 800 30.67 -0.44 -30.32
N ASP A 801 29.91 -0.98 -29.36
CA ASP A 801 29.05 -2.17 -29.57
C ASP A 801 27.55 -1.83 -29.55
N GLU A 802 26.98 -1.69 -30.74
CA GLU A 802 25.57 -1.36 -31.00
C GLU A 802 24.58 -2.32 -30.31
N LYS A 803 24.88 -3.62 -30.24
CA LYS A 803 23.95 -4.60 -29.65
C LYS A 803 23.84 -4.49 -28.14
N ILE A 804 24.93 -4.12 -27.45
CA ILE A 804 24.92 -3.87 -26.00
C ILE A 804 24.12 -2.60 -25.68
N ARG A 805 24.24 -1.58 -26.53
CA ARG A 805 23.46 -0.35 -26.41
C ARG A 805 21.96 -0.64 -26.53
N ASP A 806 21.56 -1.38 -27.55
CA ASP A 806 20.16 -1.76 -27.77
C ASP A 806 19.62 -2.57 -26.59
N LEU A 807 20.42 -3.51 -26.05
CA LEU A 807 20.06 -4.27 -24.85
C LEU A 807 19.78 -3.39 -23.62
N ILE A 808 20.63 -2.39 -23.35
CA ILE A 808 20.45 -1.47 -22.22
C ILE A 808 19.22 -0.59 -22.45
N GLN A 809 18.99 -0.15 -23.68
CA GLN A 809 17.83 0.67 -24.04
C GLN A 809 16.52 -0.12 -23.90
N ASP A 810 16.47 -1.33 -24.45
CA ASP A 810 15.33 -2.25 -24.31
C ASP A 810 15.03 -2.56 -22.83
N ALA A 811 16.07 -2.83 -22.03
CA ALA A 811 15.90 -3.13 -20.60
C ALA A 811 15.33 -1.94 -19.81
N ARG A 812 15.60 -0.70 -20.25
CA ARG A 812 15.14 0.53 -19.59
C ARG A 812 13.76 1.01 -20.06
N LEU A 813 13.40 0.81 -21.33
CA LEU A 813 12.08 1.17 -21.86
C LEU A 813 10.95 0.34 -21.21
N ASN A 814 11.27 -0.87 -20.75
CA ASN A 814 10.33 -1.79 -20.12
C ASN A 814 10.22 -1.65 -18.58
N ILE A 815 10.75 -0.56 -17.99
CA ILE A 815 10.67 -0.29 -16.55
C ILE A 815 9.27 0.24 -16.20
N ASP A 816 8.53 -0.53 -15.40
CA ASP A 816 7.33 -0.04 -14.72
C ASP A 816 7.76 0.93 -13.59
N TYR A 817 7.28 2.17 -13.59
CA TYR A 817 7.71 3.23 -12.65
C TYR A 817 7.09 3.09 -11.24
N ASN A 818 6.79 1.85 -10.83
CA ASN A 818 6.37 1.51 -9.47
C ASN A 818 7.58 1.37 -8.53
N SER A 819 7.35 1.48 -7.21
CA SER A 819 8.38 1.69 -6.16
C SER A 819 9.41 0.55 -5.95
N GLU A 820 9.41 -0.49 -6.79
CA GLU A 820 10.22 -1.69 -6.60
C GLU A 820 11.01 -2.14 -7.85
N SER A 821 11.02 -1.37 -8.93
CA SER A 821 11.71 -1.77 -10.16
C SER A 821 13.23 -1.69 -10.05
N ILE A 822 13.91 -2.76 -10.48
CA ILE A 822 15.37 -2.83 -10.58
C ILE A 822 15.78 -2.12 -11.87
N ILE A 823 16.75 -1.22 -11.77
CA ILE A 823 17.24 -0.48 -12.93
C ILE A 823 18.46 -1.19 -13.48
N PHE A 824 18.33 -1.67 -14.72
CA PHE A 824 19.43 -2.28 -15.45
C PHE A 824 20.41 -1.20 -15.93
N GLU A 825 21.68 -1.29 -15.50
CA GLU A 825 22.70 -0.29 -15.77
C GLU A 825 23.96 -0.87 -16.45
N TRP A 826 24.62 -0.04 -17.26
CA TRP A 826 26.03 -0.26 -17.59
C TRP A 826 26.90 0.28 -16.45
N ILE A 827 27.74 -0.57 -15.86
CA ILE A 827 28.57 -0.22 -14.71
C ILE A 827 30.04 -0.24 -15.12
N PRO A 828 30.77 0.89 -15.08
CA PRO A 828 32.20 0.91 -15.36
C PRO A 828 32.98 -0.02 -14.42
N TYR A 829 33.90 -0.83 -14.96
CA TYR A 829 34.58 -1.88 -14.18
C TYR A 829 35.41 -1.32 -13.00
N ASN A 830 35.91 -0.08 -13.11
CA ASN A 830 36.65 0.61 -12.04
C ASN A 830 35.80 0.99 -10.81
N GLN A 831 34.48 0.82 -10.89
CA GLN A 831 33.54 0.98 -9.78
C GLN A 831 33.56 -0.22 -8.81
N PHE A 832 34.17 -1.33 -9.21
CA PHE A 832 34.29 -2.52 -8.37
C PHE A 832 35.60 -2.52 -7.58
N SER A 833 35.53 -2.97 -6.33
CA SER A 833 36.67 -3.13 -5.42
C SER A 833 36.50 -4.39 -4.57
N ASP A 834 37.57 -4.83 -3.91
CA ASP A 834 37.60 -6.09 -3.13
C ASP A 834 37.11 -7.31 -3.95
N ILE A 835 37.57 -7.41 -5.20
CA ILE A 835 37.19 -8.48 -6.12
C ILE A 835 37.83 -9.79 -5.66
N LYS A 836 37.00 -10.78 -5.29
CA LYS A 836 37.44 -12.11 -4.82
C LYS A 836 36.70 -13.21 -5.54
N GLU A 837 37.41 -14.20 -6.07
CA GLU A 837 36.78 -15.37 -6.69
C GLU A 837 35.99 -16.16 -5.64
N ILE A 838 34.73 -16.48 -5.94
CA ILE A 838 33.83 -17.23 -5.05
C ILE A 838 33.33 -18.54 -5.67
N GLY A 839 33.51 -18.73 -6.98
CA GLY A 839 33.18 -19.97 -7.65
C GLY A 839 33.62 -19.96 -9.11
N LYS A 840 34.00 -21.15 -9.61
CA LYS A 840 34.40 -21.35 -11.00
C LYS A 840 33.65 -22.54 -11.58
N GLY A 841 32.87 -22.29 -12.63
CA GLY A 841 32.13 -23.31 -13.37
C GLY A 841 32.80 -23.69 -14.69
N GLY A 842 32.10 -24.47 -15.50
CA GLY A 842 32.59 -24.86 -16.83
C GLY A 842 32.59 -23.71 -17.85
N PHE A 843 31.69 -22.74 -17.69
CA PHE A 843 31.44 -21.66 -18.67
C PHE A 843 31.70 -20.25 -18.13
N SER A 844 31.76 -20.08 -16.80
CA SER A 844 31.94 -18.78 -16.17
C SER A 844 32.71 -18.88 -14.86
N THR A 845 33.32 -17.76 -14.46
CA THR A 845 33.87 -17.56 -13.12
C THR A 845 33.08 -16.47 -12.42
N VAL A 846 32.73 -16.69 -11.15
CA VAL A 846 31.96 -15.75 -10.33
C VAL A 846 32.87 -15.16 -9.25
N TYR A 847 32.86 -13.84 -9.14
CA TYR A 847 33.57 -13.08 -8.13
C TYR A 847 32.59 -12.36 -7.22
N SER A 848 32.92 -12.18 -5.94
CA SER A 848 32.30 -11.17 -5.09
C SER A 848 33.04 -9.84 -5.24
N ALA A 849 32.32 -8.71 -5.19
CA ALA A 849 32.91 -7.38 -5.21
C ALA A 849 32.05 -6.36 -4.46
N ILE A 850 32.65 -5.22 -4.11
CA ILE A 850 31.95 -4.03 -3.61
C ILE A 850 31.80 -3.04 -4.76
N TRP A 851 30.55 -2.72 -5.11
CA TRP A 851 30.19 -1.66 -6.04
C TRP A 851 30.12 -0.32 -5.28
N LYS A 852 31.08 0.57 -5.54
CA LYS A 852 31.27 1.84 -4.82
C LYS A 852 30.03 2.76 -4.92
N ASP A 853 29.58 3.05 -6.13
CA ASP A 853 28.37 3.88 -6.35
C ASP A 853 27.11 3.17 -5.83
N GLY A 854 27.02 1.86 -6.05
CA GLY A 854 25.97 0.99 -5.52
C GLY A 854 24.59 1.17 -6.17
N LEU A 855 23.61 0.40 -5.66
CA LEU A 855 22.30 0.23 -6.28
C LEU A 855 21.47 1.52 -6.20
N LEU A 856 20.82 1.90 -7.30
CA LEU A 856 19.86 2.98 -7.34
C LEU A 856 18.46 2.50 -6.87
N TYR A 857 17.80 3.25 -5.99
CA TYR A 857 16.44 2.98 -5.51
C TYR A 857 15.63 4.28 -5.41
N TYR A 858 14.30 4.18 -5.53
CA TYR A 858 13.41 5.34 -5.44
C TYR A 858 12.89 5.52 -4.01
N GLU A 859 13.11 6.69 -3.42
CA GLU A 859 12.57 7.04 -2.10
C GLU A 859 11.35 7.95 -2.27
N ARG A 860 10.21 7.53 -1.71
CA ARG A 860 8.94 8.27 -1.78
C ARG A 860 8.74 9.10 -0.52
N HIS A 861 8.43 10.38 -0.68
CA HIS A 861 8.07 11.33 0.38
C HIS A 861 6.69 11.95 0.13
N GLU A 862 6.13 12.63 1.14
CA GLU A 862 4.75 13.16 1.16
C GLU A 862 4.45 14.19 0.05
N TYR A 863 5.50 14.84 -0.49
CA TYR A 863 5.41 15.89 -1.53
C TYR A 863 6.13 15.51 -2.86
N GLY A 864 6.53 14.24 -3.04
CA GLY A 864 7.25 13.75 -4.22
C GLY A 864 8.26 12.63 -3.89
N GLY A 865 9.05 12.17 -4.85
CA GLY A 865 10.14 11.22 -4.58
C GLY A 865 11.42 11.54 -5.36
N GLU A 866 12.51 10.92 -4.92
CA GLU A 866 13.85 11.10 -5.49
C GLU A 866 14.59 9.75 -5.60
N TRP A 867 15.41 9.59 -6.63
CA TRP A 867 16.28 8.42 -6.74
C TRP A 867 17.55 8.61 -5.90
N LYS A 868 17.88 7.60 -5.08
CA LYS A 868 19.09 7.57 -4.26
C LYS A 868 19.93 6.33 -4.56
N ARG A 869 21.24 6.45 -4.39
CA ARG A 869 22.17 5.33 -4.49
C ARG A 869 22.55 4.79 -3.13
N LYS A 870 22.43 3.48 -2.96
CA LYS A 870 22.95 2.74 -1.81
C LYS A 870 24.42 2.40 -2.05
N SER A 871 25.31 3.34 -1.75
CA SER A 871 26.77 3.15 -1.91
C SER A 871 27.31 1.89 -1.23
N ASN A 872 28.43 1.37 -1.74
CA ASN A 872 29.13 0.20 -1.21
C ASN A 872 28.26 -1.08 -1.17
N THR A 873 27.43 -1.28 -2.19
CA THR A 873 26.62 -2.49 -2.32
C THR A 873 27.49 -3.68 -2.69
N ARG A 874 27.36 -4.80 -1.96
CA ARG A 874 28.02 -6.06 -2.31
C ARG A 874 27.28 -6.74 -3.46
N VAL A 875 28.02 -7.13 -4.49
CA VAL A 875 27.49 -7.75 -5.73
C VAL A 875 28.27 -8.99 -6.11
N ALA A 876 27.66 -9.84 -6.94
CA ALA A 876 28.33 -10.96 -7.60
C ALA A 876 28.61 -10.59 -9.07
N LEU A 877 29.86 -10.76 -9.50
CA LEU A 877 30.33 -10.53 -10.87
C LEU A 877 30.45 -11.88 -11.56
N LYS A 878 29.55 -12.20 -12.48
CA LYS A 878 29.64 -13.42 -13.31
C LYS A 878 30.36 -13.09 -14.61
N CYS A 879 31.59 -13.56 -14.75
CA CYS A 879 32.41 -13.39 -15.94
C CYS A 879 32.27 -14.62 -16.84
N LEU A 880 31.71 -14.45 -18.04
CA LEU A 880 31.57 -15.51 -19.03
C LEU A 880 32.85 -15.62 -19.87
N HIS A 881 33.45 -16.80 -19.90
CA HIS A 881 34.71 -17.03 -20.60
C HIS A 881 34.54 -16.82 -22.11
N ASN A 882 35.47 -16.11 -22.75
CA ASN A 882 35.47 -15.83 -24.19
C ASN A 882 34.22 -15.08 -24.71
N SER A 883 33.51 -14.36 -23.85
CA SER A 883 32.27 -13.65 -24.23
C SER A 883 32.50 -12.57 -25.29
N HIS A 884 33.73 -12.04 -25.41
CA HIS A 884 34.12 -11.15 -26.50
C HIS A 884 34.05 -11.80 -27.90
N ASN A 885 34.11 -13.14 -28.00
CA ASN A 885 34.00 -13.88 -29.26
C ASN A 885 32.55 -14.33 -29.57
N SER A 886 31.65 -14.32 -28.59
CA SER A 886 30.26 -14.80 -28.72
C SER A 886 29.28 -13.88 -27.98
N LEU A 887 29.21 -12.62 -28.45
CA LEU A 887 28.33 -11.59 -27.89
C LEU A 887 26.84 -12.02 -27.87
N THR A 888 26.40 -12.79 -28.86
CA THR A 888 25.01 -13.25 -28.96
C THR A 888 24.62 -14.16 -27.79
N GLU A 889 25.51 -15.07 -27.37
CA GLU A 889 25.25 -15.97 -26.22
C GLU A 889 25.15 -15.17 -24.91
N PHE A 890 26.04 -14.20 -24.72
CA PHE A 890 25.98 -13.27 -23.58
C PHE A 890 24.65 -12.50 -23.54
N ILE A 891 24.24 -11.91 -24.66
CA ILE A 891 23.00 -11.15 -24.76
C ILE A 891 21.79 -12.04 -24.48
N ASN A 892 21.78 -13.27 -25.01
CA ASN A 892 20.69 -14.22 -24.78
C ASN A 892 20.57 -14.59 -23.30
N GLU A 893 21.69 -14.80 -22.61
CA GLU A 893 21.70 -15.05 -21.18
C GLU A 893 21.18 -13.84 -20.39
N VAL A 894 21.61 -12.62 -20.72
CA VAL A 894 21.08 -11.39 -20.09
C VAL A 894 19.57 -11.26 -20.30
N LYS A 895 19.08 -11.48 -21.54
CA LYS A 895 17.66 -11.41 -21.88
C LYS A 895 16.81 -12.50 -21.21
N ALA A 896 17.42 -13.59 -20.74
CA ALA A 896 16.73 -14.62 -19.97
C ALA A 896 16.32 -14.12 -18.56
N TYR A 897 17.06 -13.16 -18.00
CA TYR A 897 16.69 -12.55 -16.73
C TYR A 897 15.48 -11.62 -16.89
N PRO A 898 14.59 -11.57 -15.89
CA PRO A 898 13.47 -10.64 -15.92
C PRO A 898 13.92 -9.18 -15.74
N ASN A 899 13.34 -8.28 -16.54
CA ASN A 899 13.60 -6.83 -16.48
C ASN A 899 12.94 -6.12 -15.27
N GLN A 900 12.26 -6.87 -14.39
CA GLN A 900 11.55 -6.35 -13.22
C GLN A 900 11.92 -7.20 -12.00
N LYS A 901 11.73 -6.64 -10.79
CA LYS A 901 11.90 -7.37 -9.54
C LYS A 901 10.86 -8.50 -9.49
N LEU A 902 11.27 -9.69 -9.89
CA LEU A 902 10.48 -10.90 -9.72
C LEU A 902 10.95 -11.64 -8.49
N GLU A 903 10.03 -11.85 -7.55
CA GLU A 903 10.28 -12.73 -6.42
C GLU A 903 10.76 -14.11 -6.91
N ASN A 904 11.79 -14.63 -6.23
CA ASN A 904 12.38 -15.96 -6.43
C ASN A 904 13.20 -16.22 -7.70
N ILE A 905 13.62 -15.18 -8.44
CA ILE A 905 14.70 -15.25 -9.45
C ILE A 905 15.80 -14.27 -9.03
N LEU A 906 17.07 -14.67 -9.14
CA LEU A 906 18.20 -13.84 -8.74
C LEU A 906 18.23 -12.54 -9.55
N LYS A 907 18.36 -11.40 -8.86
CA LYS A 907 18.29 -10.08 -9.49
C LYS A 907 19.54 -9.80 -10.32
N LEU A 908 19.32 -9.27 -11.53
CA LEU A 908 20.36 -8.75 -12.41
C LEU A 908 20.33 -7.21 -12.38
N TYR A 909 21.38 -6.61 -11.84
CA TYR A 909 21.51 -5.16 -11.70
C TYR A 909 22.06 -4.48 -12.95
N GLY A 910 22.80 -5.22 -13.77
CA GLY A 910 23.44 -4.63 -14.94
C GLY A 910 24.55 -5.47 -15.52
N ILE A 911 25.33 -4.83 -16.38
CA ILE A 911 26.46 -5.43 -17.07
C ILE A 911 27.69 -4.51 -17.01
N SER A 912 28.86 -5.12 -17.17
CA SER A 912 30.16 -4.47 -17.24
C SER A 912 31.04 -5.19 -18.26
N GLN A 913 32.26 -4.71 -18.45
CA GLN A 913 33.29 -5.37 -19.25
C GLN A 913 34.63 -5.25 -18.56
N ASN A 914 35.32 -6.38 -18.42
CA ASN A 914 36.66 -6.40 -17.86
C ASN A 914 37.62 -5.68 -18.83
N PRO A 915 38.34 -4.64 -18.40
CA PRO A 915 39.22 -3.87 -19.28
C PRO A 915 40.41 -4.68 -19.80
N ASP A 916 40.85 -5.70 -19.04
CA ASP A 916 42.03 -6.52 -19.34
C ASP A 916 41.67 -7.69 -20.27
N THR A 917 40.63 -8.46 -19.94
CA THR A 917 40.23 -9.65 -20.74
C THR A 917 39.27 -9.32 -21.88
N LYS A 918 38.65 -8.13 -21.86
CA LYS A 918 37.55 -7.71 -22.75
C LYS A 918 36.28 -8.55 -22.63
N ASP A 919 36.23 -9.50 -21.70
CA ASP A 919 35.03 -10.29 -21.44
C ASP A 919 33.94 -9.44 -20.79
N TYR A 920 32.71 -9.65 -21.22
CA TYR A 920 31.53 -9.08 -20.60
C TYR A 920 31.21 -9.77 -19.27
N VAL A 921 30.68 -8.99 -18.35
CA VAL A 921 30.46 -9.38 -16.95
C VAL A 921 29.03 -9.02 -16.56
N MET A 922 28.29 -9.97 -15.99
CA MET A 922 26.96 -9.73 -15.43
C MET A 922 27.06 -9.35 -13.96
N ILE A 923 26.28 -8.37 -13.53
CA ILE A 923 26.30 -7.82 -12.17
C ILE A 923 25.02 -8.26 -11.46
N LEU A 924 25.15 -9.27 -10.61
CA LEU A 924 24.05 -9.96 -9.95
C LEU A 924 23.97 -9.61 -8.46
N GLU A 925 22.80 -9.81 -7.86
CA GLU A 925 22.63 -9.77 -6.41
C GLU A 925 23.54 -10.80 -5.73
N TYR A 926 24.22 -10.36 -4.65
CA TYR A 926 25.08 -11.25 -3.88
C TYR A 926 24.24 -12.09 -2.90
N ALA A 927 24.15 -13.38 -3.15
CA ALA A 927 23.43 -14.33 -2.29
C ALA A 927 24.25 -14.70 -1.04
N GLU A 928 24.02 -14.00 0.08
CA GLU A 928 24.74 -14.21 1.36
C GLU A 928 24.66 -15.65 1.89
N GLY A 929 23.53 -16.34 1.65
CA GLY A 929 23.31 -17.72 2.08
C GLY A 929 24.06 -18.75 1.23
N GLY A 930 24.61 -18.34 0.09
CA GLY A 930 25.22 -19.24 -0.90
C GLY A 930 24.18 -20.09 -1.63
N ASN A 931 24.64 -21.17 -2.27
CA ASN A 931 23.74 -22.14 -2.91
C ASN A 931 23.04 -23.04 -1.88
N PHE A 932 22.05 -23.80 -2.32
CA PHE A 932 21.23 -24.61 -1.43
C PHE A 932 22.01 -25.70 -0.69
N ASN A 933 23.05 -26.28 -1.30
CA ASN A 933 23.98 -27.17 -0.61
C ASN A 933 24.66 -26.48 0.58
N ASN A 934 25.20 -25.28 0.37
CA ASN A 934 25.86 -24.51 1.41
C ASN A 934 24.87 -24.12 2.52
N TYR A 935 23.64 -23.73 2.15
CA TYR A 935 22.58 -23.39 3.08
C TYR A 935 22.15 -24.59 3.94
N LEU A 936 21.93 -25.75 3.31
CA LEU A 936 21.59 -27.00 4.01
C LEU A 936 22.70 -27.39 4.98
N ASN A 937 23.96 -27.38 4.56
CA ASN A 937 25.09 -27.74 5.41
C ASN A 937 25.22 -26.83 6.65
N LYS A 938 24.93 -25.53 6.52
CA LYS A 938 24.99 -24.58 7.63
C LYS A 938 23.78 -24.66 8.56
N ASN A 939 22.59 -24.96 8.03
CA ASN A 939 21.32 -24.85 8.76
C ASN A 939 20.64 -26.21 9.00
N TYR A 940 21.32 -27.32 8.76
CA TYR A 940 20.72 -28.66 8.76
C TYR A 940 19.95 -28.97 10.05
N GLU A 941 20.46 -28.57 11.21
CA GLU A 941 19.83 -28.78 12.51
C GLU A 941 18.47 -28.07 12.66
N ASN A 942 18.31 -26.94 11.97
CA ASN A 942 17.10 -26.12 11.98
C ASN A 942 16.24 -26.32 10.72
N PHE A 943 16.64 -27.19 9.80
CA PHE A 943 15.94 -27.42 8.54
C PHE A 943 14.76 -28.38 8.74
N ASN A 944 13.62 -27.82 9.15
CA ASN A 944 12.36 -28.55 9.32
C ASN A 944 11.53 -28.54 8.02
N TRP A 945 10.40 -29.24 8.05
CA TRP A 945 9.48 -29.28 6.91
C TRP A 945 8.93 -27.93 6.49
N PHE A 946 8.63 -27.02 7.42
CA PHE A 946 8.12 -25.70 7.07
C PHE A 946 9.13 -24.93 6.22
N ASN A 947 10.38 -24.84 6.67
CA ASN A 947 11.47 -24.19 5.93
C ASN A 947 11.74 -24.90 4.59
N GLY A 948 11.69 -26.24 4.57
CA GLY A 948 11.88 -27.01 3.33
C GLY A 948 10.78 -26.78 2.30
N ILE A 949 9.52 -26.73 2.73
CA ILE A 949 8.39 -26.42 1.85
C ILE A 949 8.43 -24.94 1.41
N GLU A 950 8.82 -24.01 2.27
CA GLU A 950 9.01 -22.59 1.92
C GLU A 950 10.03 -22.42 0.78
N VAL A 951 11.16 -23.15 0.83
CA VAL A 951 12.12 -23.20 -0.28
C VAL A 951 11.48 -23.73 -1.56
N LEU A 952 10.65 -24.78 -1.48
CA LEU A 952 9.96 -25.34 -2.65
C LEU A 952 8.93 -24.35 -3.23
N VAL A 953 8.17 -23.64 -2.38
CA VAL A 953 7.23 -22.57 -2.80
C VAL A 953 7.99 -21.49 -3.56
N ASN A 954 9.12 -21.03 -3.02
CA ASN A 954 9.95 -20.02 -3.64
C ASN A 954 10.42 -20.47 -5.04
N ILE A 955 11.07 -21.64 -5.14
CA ILE A 955 11.65 -22.08 -6.41
C ILE A 955 10.57 -22.48 -7.44
N ILE A 956 9.42 -23.04 -7.04
CA ILE A 956 8.33 -23.34 -7.99
C ILE A 956 7.66 -22.04 -8.49
N GLY A 957 7.57 -21.02 -7.63
CA GLY A 957 7.15 -19.68 -8.01
C GLY A 957 8.06 -19.08 -9.08
N GLY A 958 9.38 -19.19 -8.91
CA GLY A 958 10.37 -18.78 -9.91
C GLY A 958 10.27 -19.59 -11.22
N LEU A 959 10.20 -20.91 -11.13
CA LEU A 959 10.17 -21.80 -12.30
C LEU A 959 8.89 -21.62 -13.12
N SER A 960 7.75 -21.41 -12.45
CA SER A 960 6.48 -21.11 -13.12
C SER A 960 6.55 -19.84 -13.98
N LYS A 961 7.24 -18.80 -13.50
CA LYS A 961 7.47 -17.56 -14.28
C LYS A 961 8.36 -17.81 -15.50
N ILE A 962 9.39 -18.65 -15.38
CA ILE A 962 10.24 -19.05 -16.51
C ILE A 962 9.39 -19.80 -17.56
N HIS A 963 8.57 -20.76 -17.13
CA HIS A 963 7.71 -21.53 -18.02
C HIS A 963 6.61 -20.70 -18.69
N GLN A 964 6.06 -19.67 -18.02
CA GLN A 964 5.08 -18.73 -18.60
C GLN A 964 5.67 -17.93 -19.76
N LYS A 965 6.98 -17.67 -19.75
CA LYS A 965 7.71 -17.05 -20.86
C LYS A 965 8.05 -18.02 -22.01
N GLN A 966 7.50 -19.24 -21.99
CA GLN A 966 7.81 -20.32 -22.94
C GLN A 966 9.30 -20.70 -22.96
N MET A 967 9.98 -20.58 -21.81
CA MET A 967 11.38 -20.94 -21.64
C MET A 967 11.53 -22.20 -20.79
N VAL A 968 12.66 -22.89 -20.97
CA VAL A 968 13.07 -24.08 -20.21
C VAL A 968 14.45 -23.80 -19.61
N HIS A 969 14.63 -24.03 -18.31
CA HIS A 969 15.87 -23.77 -17.57
C HIS A 969 17.00 -24.72 -17.97
N ARG A 970 16.70 -26.01 -18.18
CA ARG A 970 17.62 -27.07 -18.69
C ARG A 970 18.74 -27.52 -17.76
N ASP A 971 19.07 -26.72 -16.75
CA ASP A 971 20.06 -27.04 -15.71
C ASP A 971 19.52 -26.73 -14.31
N PHE A 972 18.30 -27.19 -14.03
CA PHE A 972 17.61 -26.90 -12.78
C PHE A 972 18.07 -27.88 -11.69
N HIS A 973 18.88 -27.42 -10.74
CA HIS A 973 19.36 -28.25 -9.63
C HIS A 973 19.71 -27.38 -8.43
N ILE A 974 19.95 -28.00 -7.27
CA ILE A 974 20.20 -27.29 -6.00
C ILE A 974 21.48 -26.45 -5.97
N GLY A 975 22.39 -26.64 -6.92
CA GLY A 975 23.57 -25.78 -7.08
C GLY A 975 23.22 -24.41 -7.69
N ASN A 976 22.14 -24.36 -8.47
CA ASN A 976 21.61 -23.16 -9.11
C ASN A 976 20.46 -22.52 -8.31
N ILE A 977 20.14 -23.03 -7.11
CA ILE A 977 19.26 -22.39 -6.14
C ILE A 977 20.10 -21.64 -5.12
N LEU A 978 19.95 -20.32 -5.05
CA LEU A 978 20.70 -19.45 -4.14
C LEU A 978 19.81 -18.84 -3.06
N PHE A 979 20.41 -18.53 -1.91
CA PHE A 979 19.72 -17.93 -0.77
C PHE A 979 20.16 -16.47 -0.60
N THR A 980 19.26 -15.55 -0.91
CA THR A 980 19.45 -14.11 -0.68
C THR A 980 18.87 -13.73 0.68
N LYS A 981 19.33 -12.61 1.25
CA LYS A 981 18.88 -12.13 2.54
C LYS A 981 18.06 -10.87 2.35
N GLU A 982 16.81 -10.90 2.81
CA GLU A 982 15.93 -9.73 2.84
C GLU A 982 15.49 -9.53 4.30
N TYR A 983 15.84 -8.37 4.87
CA TYR A 983 15.75 -8.09 6.31
C TYR A 983 16.50 -9.14 7.17
N SER A 984 15.78 -9.95 7.93
CA SER A 984 16.30 -10.98 8.84
C SER A 984 16.12 -12.41 8.33
N SER A 985 15.52 -12.62 7.15
CA SER A 985 15.18 -13.96 6.63
C SER A 985 15.89 -14.26 5.31
N TYR A 986 16.15 -15.55 5.05
CA TYR A 986 16.70 -16.02 3.78
C TYR A 986 15.58 -16.45 2.85
N TYR A 987 15.65 -16.03 1.58
CA TYR A 987 14.71 -16.42 0.53
C TYR A 987 15.44 -17.20 -0.57
N ALA A 988 14.82 -18.27 -1.05
CA ALA A 988 15.38 -19.05 -2.15
C ALA A 988 15.05 -18.40 -3.49
N CYS A 989 16.03 -18.38 -4.39
CA CYS A 989 15.87 -17.87 -5.74
C CYS A 989 16.60 -18.75 -6.76
N ILE A 990 16.05 -18.80 -7.97
CA ILE A 990 16.66 -19.47 -9.11
C ILE A 990 17.77 -18.58 -9.68
N SER A 991 18.92 -19.18 -9.98
CA SER A 991 20.06 -18.53 -10.62
C SER A 991 20.52 -19.33 -11.84
N ASP A 992 21.51 -18.79 -12.56
CA ASP A 992 22.15 -19.41 -13.73
C ASP A 992 21.18 -19.74 -14.89
N LEU A 993 20.71 -18.69 -15.55
CA LEU A 993 19.84 -18.79 -16.72
C LEU A 993 20.61 -18.93 -18.05
N GLY A 994 21.92 -19.20 -18.02
CA GLY A 994 22.76 -19.24 -19.23
C GLY A 994 22.42 -20.37 -20.20
N LEU A 995 21.84 -21.46 -19.71
CA LEU A 995 21.32 -22.55 -20.56
C LEU A 995 19.84 -22.42 -20.88
N CYS A 996 19.17 -21.39 -20.34
CA CYS A 996 17.74 -21.16 -20.52
C CYS A 996 17.44 -20.77 -21.96
N LYS A 997 16.56 -21.53 -22.63
CA LYS A 997 16.19 -21.30 -24.04
C LYS A 997 14.68 -21.39 -24.23
N LYS A 998 14.18 -20.72 -25.28
CA LYS A 998 12.82 -20.95 -25.78
C LYS A 998 12.70 -22.36 -26.33
N ILE A 999 11.50 -22.93 -26.24
CA ILE A 999 11.20 -24.31 -26.66
C ILE A 999 11.60 -24.56 -28.13
N ASP A 1000 11.46 -23.55 -29.01
CA ASP A 1000 11.73 -23.68 -30.44
C ASP A 1000 13.23 -23.54 -30.83
N ASP A 1001 14.07 -23.02 -29.92
CA ASP A 1001 15.50 -22.72 -30.16
C ASP A 1001 16.46 -23.79 -29.61
N VAL A 1002 15.96 -25.00 -29.32
CA VAL A 1002 16.73 -26.04 -28.62
C VAL A 1002 17.57 -26.87 -29.60
N ASP A 1003 18.90 -26.82 -29.44
CA ASP A 1003 19.85 -27.66 -30.18
C ASP A 1003 19.66 -29.14 -29.85
N LYS A 1004 19.45 -29.97 -30.88
CA LYS A 1004 19.27 -31.43 -30.75
C LYS A 1004 20.53 -32.18 -30.30
N THR A 1005 21.70 -31.56 -30.34
CA THR A 1005 22.98 -32.29 -30.34
C THR A 1005 23.68 -32.34 -28.98
N ASN A 1006 23.49 -31.38 -28.08
CA ASN A 1006 24.25 -31.30 -26.82
C ASN A 1006 23.35 -31.35 -25.58
N ILE A 1007 23.60 -32.34 -24.72
CA ILE A 1007 22.93 -32.56 -23.43
C ILE A 1007 23.84 -32.01 -22.33
N TYR A 1008 23.35 -31.01 -21.59
CA TYR A 1008 24.08 -30.36 -20.51
C TYR A 1008 23.34 -30.51 -19.18
N GLY A 1009 24.08 -30.62 -18.09
CA GLY A 1009 23.53 -30.50 -16.74
C GLY A 1009 24.15 -31.47 -15.75
N VAL A 1010 23.49 -31.60 -14.61
CA VAL A 1010 23.89 -32.54 -13.55
C VAL A 1010 23.12 -33.86 -13.72
N MET A 1011 23.81 -34.94 -14.11
CA MET A 1011 23.20 -36.21 -14.57
C MET A 1011 22.00 -36.70 -13.73
N PRO A 1012 22.06 -36.80 -12.38
CA PRO A 1012 20.88 -37.15 -11.57
C PRO A 1012 19.63 -36.28 -11.73
N TYR A 1013 19.78 -35.03 -12.14
CA TYR A 1013 18.70 -34.06 -12.33
C TYR A 1013 18.21 -34.00 -13.78
N VAL A 1014 18.88 -34.67 -14.72
CA VAL A 1014 18.49 -34.67 -16.14
C VAL A 1014 17.44 -35.76 -16.39
N ALA A 1015 16.32 -35.37 -17.00
CA ALA A 1015 15.19 -36.25 -17.25
C ALA A 1015 15.53 -37.42 -18.18
N PRO A 1016 14.92 -38.60 -18.01
CA PRO A 1016 15.28 -39.80 -18.76
C PRO A 1016 15.11 -39.63 -20.27
N GLU A 1017 14.05 -38.95 -20.72
CA GLU A 1017 13.83 -38.68 -22.14
C GLU A 1017 14.93 -37.81 -22.76
N VAL A 1018 15.49 -36.89 -21.97
CA VAL A 1018 16.59 -36.01 -22.40
C VAL A 1018 17.90 -36.79 -22.45
N LEU A 1019 18.17 -37.65 -21.46
CA LEU A 1019 19.31 -38.58 -21.51
C LEU A 1019 19.21 -39.51 -22.73
N GLY A 1020 17.99 -39.90 -23.12
CA GLY A 1020 17.69 -40.65 -24.34
C GLY A 1020 17.83 -39.86 -25.65
N GLY A 1021 18.21 -38.58 -25.59
CA GLY A 1021 18.45 -37.73 -26.75
C GLY A 1021 17.24 -36.94 -27.25
N LYS A 1022 16.11 -36.91 -26.53
CA LYS A 1022 15.01 -35.99 -26.86
C LYS A 1022 15.33 -34.56 -26.42
N LEU A 1023 14.58 -33.61 -27.00
CA LEU A 1023 14.69 -32.19 -26.65
C LEU A 1023 14.27 -31.93 -25.20
N TYR A 1024 14.89 -30.92 -24.60
CA TYR A 1024 14.43 -30.39 -23.31
C TYR A 1024 13.04 -29.82 -23.44
N THR A 1025 12.18 -30.14 -22.47
CA THR A 1025 10.82 -29.62 -22.36
C THR A 1025 10.61 -29.05 -20.97
N ARG A 1026 9.52 -28.29 -20.77
CA ARG A 1026 9.10 -27.83 -19.42
C ARG A 1026 8.91 -29.02 -18.46
N ALA A 1027 8.48 -30.18 -18.95
CA ALA A 1027 8.35 -31.40 -18.16
C ALA A 1027 9.70 -31.98 -17.70
N ALA A 1028 10.80 -31.67 -18.41
CA ALA A 1028 12.15 -32.04 -17.99
C ALA A 1028 12.60 -31.22 -16.77
N ASP A 1029 12.29 -29.92 -16.71
CA ASP A 1029 12.56 -29.11 -15.51
C ASP A 1029 11.73 -29.58 -14.30
N ILE A 1030 10.49 -30.08 -14.53
CA ILE A 1030 9.65 -30.67 -13.47
C ILE A 1030 10.27 -31.97 -12.93
N TYR A 1031 10.89 -32.79 -13.79
CA TYR A 1031 11.67 -33.94 -13.34
C TYR A 1031 12.80 -33.50 -12.39
N SER A 1032 13.53 -32.46 -12.78
CA SER A 1032 14.59 -31.90 -11.96
C SER A 1032 14.07 -31.34 -10.63
N PHE A 1033 12.90 -30.70 -10.62
CA PHE A 1033 12.21 -30.29 -9.39
C PHE A 1033 11.90 -31.48 -8.48
N GLY A 1034 11.47 -32.62 -9.03
CA GLY A 1034 11.28 -33.88 -8.28
C GLY A 1034 12.56 -34.35 -7.58
N MET A 1035 13.71 -34.18 -8.22
CA MET A 1035 15.02 -34.47 -7.58
C MET A 1035 15.38 -33.46 -6.49
N ILE A 1036 14.97 -32.19 -6.62
CA ILE A 1036 15.12 -31.19 -5.54
C ILE A 1036 14.21 -31.54 -4.36
N MET A 1037 12.99 -32.00 -4.61
CA MET A 1037 12.10 -32.52 -3.56
C MET A 1037 12.74 -33.69 -2.80
N TYR A 1038 13.42 -34.59 -3.51
CA TYR A 1038 14.19 -35.67 -2.87
C TYR A 1038 15.26 -35.13 -1.91
N VAL A 1039 16.00 -34.08 -2.30
CA VAL A 1039 16.98 -33.42 -1.42
C VAL A 1039 16.28 -32.79 -0.21
N VAL A 1040 15.18 -32.07 -0.40
CA VAL A 1040 14.43 -31.46 0.72
C VAL A 1040 13.94 -32.53 1.71
N ALA A 1041 13.57 -33.71 1.19
CA ALA A 1041 13.11 -34.81 2.01
C ALA A 1041 14.25 -35.54 2.75
N THR A 1042 15.38 -35.76 2.12
CA THR A 1042 16.42 -36.64 2.67
C THR A 1042 17.64 -35.88 3.20
N GLY A 1043 17.81 -34.63 2.77
CA GLY A 1043 19.05 -33.88 2.84
C GLY A 1043 20.20 -34.53 2.08
N ARG A 1044 19.94 -35.51 1.19
CA ARG A 1044 20.96 -36.25 0.43
C ARG A 1044 20.87 -35.90 -1.04
N GLN A 1045 22.02 -35.89 -1.69
CA GLN A 1045 22.09 -35.77 -3.13
C GLN A 1045 21.54 -37.06 -3.80
N PRO A 1046 20.80 -36.96 -4.91
CA PRO A 1046 20.31 -38.13 -5.64
C PRO A 1046 21.49 -38.94 -6.20
N PHE A 1047 21.46 -40.27 -5.99
CA PHE A 1047 22.49 -41.22 -6.43
C PHE A 1047 23.91 -40.96 -5.88
N ALA A 1048 24.02 -40.37 -4.69
CA ALA A 1048 25.32 -40.08 -4.06
C ALA A 1048 26.19 -41.33 -3.78
N ASP A 1049 25.58 -42.51 -3.75
CA ASP A 1049 26.20 -43.80 -3.43
C ASP A 1049 26.97 -44.44 -4.59
N ARG A 1050 26.91 -43.87 -5.81
CA ARG A 1050 27.46 -44.50 -7.02
C ARG A 1050 28.12 -43.51 -7.99
N ALA A 1051 28.89 -44.02 -8.94
CA ALA A 1051 29.53 -43.21 -9.98
C ALA A 1051 28.50 -42.56 -10.92
N HIS A 1052 28.77 -41.32 -11.36
CA HIS A 1052 27.97 -40.66 -12.40
C HIS A 1052 28.56 -40.96 -13.78
N ASP A 1053 28.33 -42.18 -14.27
CA ASP A 1053 28.86 -42.72 -15.51
C ASP A 1053 27.74 -43.19 -16.47
N GLU A 1054 28.11 -43.91 -17.53
CA GLU A 1054 27.16 -44.47 -18.50
C GLU A 1054 26.18 -45.47 -17.86
N VAL A 1055 26.58 -46.20 -16.82
CA VAL A 1055 25.73 -47.16 -16.10
C VAL A 1055 24.64 -46.43 -15.34
N LEU A 1056 24.97 -45.33 -14.64
CA LEU A 1056 23.95 -44.52 -13.98
C LEU A 1056 22.99 -43.88 -14.99
N ALA A 1057 23.50 -43.36 -16.12
CA ALA A 1057 22.67 -42.79 -17.17
C ALA A 1057 21.65 -43.81 -17.72
N LEU A 1058 22.10 -45.06 -17.96
CA LEU A 1058 21.23 -46.16 -18.39
C LEU A 1058 20.21 -46.54 -17.30
N ASN A 1059 20.62 -46.59 -16.04
CA ASN A 1059 19.71 -46.88 -14.93
C ASN A 1059 18.60 -45.83 -14.81
N ILE A 1060 18.94 -44.53 -14.88
CA ILE A 1060 17.95 -43.45 -14.85
C ILE A 1060 16.99 -43.55 -16.02
N TYR A 1061 17.53 -43.81 -17.22
CA TYR A 1061 16.77 -44.01 -18.45
C TYR A 1061 15.78 -45.17 -18.32
N ASN A 1062 16.21 -46.29 -17.73
CA ASN A 1062 15.38 -47.48 -17.47
C ASN A 1062 14.41 -47.34 -16.28
N GLY A 1063 14.29 -46.15 -15.70
CA GLY A 1063 13.29 -45.86 -14.65
C GLY A 1063 13.80 -46.05 -13.22
N ILE A 1064 15.08 -46.30 -12.99
CA ILE A 1064 15.64 -46.31 -11.63
C ILE A 1064 15.56 -44.90 -11.04
N ARG A 1065 15.13 -44.81 -9.77
CA ARG A 1065 14.99 -43.57 -9.00
C ARG A 1065 15.61 -43.73 -7.61
N PRO A 1066 16.00 -42.64 -6.92
CA PRO A 1066 16.43 -42.71 -5.53
C PRO A 1066 15.36 -43.29 -4.61
N GLU A 1067 15.77 -44.11 -3.65
CA GLU A 1067 14.85 -44.73 -2.70
C GLU A 1067 14.35 -43.73 -1.65
N ILE A 1068 13.04 -43.75 -1.40
CA ILE A 1068 12.38 -42.97 -0.34
C ILE A 1068 11.22 -43.78 0.25
N ASN A 1069 10.93 -43.60 1.54
CA ASN A 1069 9.82 -44.27 2.22
C ASN A 1069 9.05 -43.30 3.13
N GLU A 1070 7.85 -43.74 3.54
CA GLU A 1070 6.90 -42.94 4.32
C GLU A 1070 7.40 -42.58 5.73
N LYS A 1071 8.48 -43.20 6.23
CA LYS A 1071 9.10 -42.81 7.51
C LYS A 1071 9.89 -41.51 7.36
N ILE A 1072 10.52 -41.31 6.20
CA ILE A 1072 11.38 -40.15 5.93
C ILE A 1072 10.56 -38.98 5.39
N ALA A 1073 9.52 -39.24 4.59
CA ALA A 1073 8.65 -38.19 4.06
C ALA A 1073 7.17 -38.57 3.99
N PRO A 1074 6.24 -37.58 4.14
CA PRO A 1074 4.81 -37.82 4.04
C PRO A 1074 4.42 -38.51 2.75
N LYS A 1075 3.38 -39.35 2.80
CA LYS A 1075 2.87 -40.03 1.62
C LYS A 1075 2.43 -39.04 0.55
N CYS A 1076 1.67 -38.01 0.94
CA CYS A 1076 1.26 -36.94 0.01
C CYS A 1076 2.44 -36.24 -0.68
N TYR A 1077 3.58 -36.09 0.02
CA TYR A 1077 4.79 -35.52 -0.56
C TYR A 1077 5.49 -36.49 -1.51
N ILE A 1078 5.59 -37.76 -1.13
CA ILE A 1078 6.20 -38.83 -1.96
C ILE A 1078 5.40 -39.01 -3.25
N ASP A 1079 4.07 -39.00 -3.19
CA ASP A 1079 3.22 -39.21 -4.36
C ASP A 1079 3.43 -38.09 -5.40
N ILE A 1080 3.49 -36.83 -4.97
CA ILE A 1080 3.76 -35.70 -5.85
C ILE A 1080 5.19 -35.73 -6.39
N MET A 1081 6.18 -35.98 -5.54
CA MET A 1081 7.56 -36.15 -5.97
C MET A 1081 7.69 -37.26 -7.02
N LYS A 1082 6.92 -38.35 -6.85
CA LYS A 1082 6.88 -39.46 -7.82
C LYS A 1082 6.21 -39.09 -9.13
N ARG A 1083 5.16 -38.28 -9.11
CA ARG A 1083 4.56 -37.71 -10.32
C ARG A 1083 5.54 -36.79 -11.06
N CYS A 1084 6.35 -36.01 -10.33
CA CYS A 1084 7.34 -35.11 -10.94
C CYS A 1084 8.41 -35.87 -11.74
N TRP A 1085 8.90 -37.02 -11.26
CA TRP A 1085 9.96 -37.78 -11.92
C TRP A 1085 9.47 -38.99 -12.74
N ASP A 1086 8.18 -39.01 -13.12
CA ASP A 1086 7.56 -40.06 -13.93
C ASP A 1086 8.35 -40.28 -15.23
N PRO A 1087 8.60 -41.53 -15.67
CA PRO A 1087 9.29 -41.80 -16.93
C PRO A 1087 8.62 -41.14 -18.14
N ASN A 1088 7.28 -41.07 -18.17
CA ASN A 1088 6.55 -40.38 -19.22
C ASN A 1088 6.42 -38.88 -18.87
N PRO A 1089 6.99 -37.96 -19.68
CA PRO A 1089 6.87 -36.53 -19.44
C PRO A 1089 5.42 -36.01 -19.40
N ASP A 1090 4.50 -36.65 -20.12
CA ASP A 1090 3.09 -36.21 -20.18
C ASP A 1090 2.31 -36.48 -18.88
N ASN A 1091 2.80 -37.39 -18.03
CA ASN A 1091 2.21 -37.69 -16.73
C ASN A 1091 2.65 -36.71 -15.63
N ARG A 1092 3.68 -35.90 -15.91
CA ARG A 1092 4.25 -34.96 -14.93
C ARG A 1092 3.34 -33.74 -14.78
N PRO A 1093 3.18 -33.20 -13.57
CA PRO A 1093 2.37 -32.00 -13.36
C PRO A 1093 2.99 -30.79 -14.05
N THR A 1094 2.16 -29.80 -14.38
CA THR A 1094 2.67 -28.50 -14.84
C THR A 1094 3.24 -27.70 -13.67
N SER A 1095 4.09 -26.70 -13.93
CA SER A 1095 4.62 -25.83 -12.86
C SER A 1095 3.54 -25.04 -12.12
N ILE A 1096 2.39 -24.78 -12.77
CA ILE A 1096 1.24 -24.09 -12.16
C ILE A 1096 0.53 -25.05 -11.20
N GLU A 1097 0.17 -26.26 -11.66
CA GLU A 1097 -0.44 -27.29 -10.82
C GLU A 1097 0.45 -27.61 -9.61
N LEU A 1098 1.77 -27.75 -9.84
CA LEU A 1098 2.72 -28.06 -8.78
C LEU A 1098 2.86 -26.92 -7.78
N LYS A 1099 2.77 -25.66 -8.23
CA LYS A 1099 2.77 -24.48 -7.35
C LYS A 1099 1.57 -24.55 -6.40
N ASP A 1100 0.36 -24.77 -6.90
CA ASP A 1100 -0.86 -24.84 -6.08
C ASP A 1100 -0.76 -25.97 -5.04
N ILE A 1101 -0.23 -27.13 -5.44
CA ILE A 1101 -0.03 -28.27 -4.55
C ILE A 1101 1.00 -27.96 -3.45
N VAL A 1102 2.15 -27.39 -3.79
CA VAL A 1102 3.21 -27.07 -2.82
C VAL A 1102 2.77 -25.94 -1.88
N GLU A 1103 2.05 -24.93 -2.38
CA GLU A 1103 1.43 -23.89 -1.55
C GLU A 1103 0.38 -24.48 -0.60
N SER A 1104 -0.36 -25.51 -1.01
CA SER A 1104 -1.28 -26.23 -0.12
C SER A 1104 -0.54 -26.89 1.05
N PHE A 1105 0.65 -27.46 0.82
CA PHE A 1105 1.50 -28.00 1.89
C PHE A 1105 2.00 -26.88 2.81
N HIS A 1106 2.43 -25.75 2.24
CA HIS A 1106 2.90 -24.60 3.01
C HIS A 1106 1.81 -24.05 3.93
N ASN A 1107 0.61 -23.83 3.40
CA ASN A 1107 -0.54 -23.33 4.15
C ASN A 1107 -0.98 -24.31 5.23
N SER A 1108 -0.85 -25.63 5.00
CA SER A 1108 -1.08 -26.66 6.03
C SER A 1108 -0.15 -26.50 7.22
N LEU A 1109 1.12 -26.15 6.99
CA LEU A 1109 2.14 -26.05 8.03
C LEU A 1109 2.18 -24.66 8.70
N ASN A 1110 1.57 -23.64 8.09
CA ASN A 1110 1.54 -22.28 8.63
C ASN A 1110 0.57 -22.19 9.84
N GLN A 1111 1.10 -21.76 10.98
CA GLN A 1111 0.33 -21.63 12.23
C GLN A 1111 -0.57 -20.38 12.26
N ASN A 1112 -0.29 -19.37 11.43
CA ASN A 1112 -1.05 -18.13 11.34
C ASN A 1112 -2.23 -18.22 10.36
N PHE A 1113 -2.44 -19.38 9.73
CA PHE A 1113 -3.51 -19.58 8.77
C PHE A 1113 -4.85 -19.78 9.49
N GLN A 1114 -5.71 -18.76 9.47
CA GLN A 1114 -6.89 -18.65 10.33
C GLN A 1114 -8.07 -19.56 9.93
N LYS A 1115 -8.06 -20.18 8.73
CA LYS A 1115 -9.12 -21.10 8.25
C LYS A 1115 -8.53 -22.29 7.49
N LYS A 1116 -8.36 -23.44 8.15
CA LYS A 1116 -7.87 -24.69 7.53
C LYS A 1116 -9.06 -25.62 7.20
N GLU A 1117 -9.27 -25.92 5.92
CA GLU A 1117 -10.04 -27.08 5.45
C GLU A 1117 -9.45 -28.42 5.96
N GLN A 1118 -10.26 -29.49 6.01
CA GLN A 1118 -9.85 -30.78 6.55
C GLN A 1118 -8.65 -31.42 5.85
N LYS A 1119 -8.56 -31.28 4.53
CA LYS A 1119 -7.41 -31.72 3.73
C LYS A 1119 -6.09 -31.17 4.28
N TYR A 1120 -6.08 -29.94 4.80
CA TYR A 1120 -4.87 -29.33 5.37
C TYR A 1120 -4.50 -29.94 6.72
N TYR A 1121 -5.45 -30.40 7.53
CA TYR A 1121 -5.15 -31.09 8.80
C TYR A 1121 -4.57 -32.48 8.56
N GLU A 1122 -5.10 -33.24 7.59
CA GLU A 1122 -4.56 -34.56 7.22
C GLU A 1122 -3.13 -34.45 6.67
N ILE A 1123 -2.88 -33.43 5.84
CA ILE A 1123 -1.54 -33.10 5.37
C ILE A 1123 -0.65 -32.74 6.57
N GLU A 1124 -1.07 -31.80 7.41
CA GLU A 1124 -0.30 -31.35 8.59
C GLU A 1124 0.08 -32.52 9.51
N GLU A 1125 -0.83 -33.48 9.74
CA GLU A 1125 -0.57 -34.65 10.56
C GLU A 1125 0.51 -35.56 9.95
N GLN A 1126 0.48 -35.82 8.64
CA GLN A 1126 1.52 -36.61 7.97
C GLN A 1126 2.90 -35.93 8.06
N PHE A 1127 2.95 -34.61 7.89
CA PHE A 1127 4.18 -33.84 8.04
C PHE A 1127 4.70 -33.82 9.50
N LYS A 1128 3.82 -33.71 10.49
CA LYS A 1128 4.18 -33.79 11.92
C LYS A 1128 4.79 -35.15 12.28
N LYS A 1129 4.15 -36.25 11.87
CA LYS A 1129 4.65 -37.62 12.13
C LYS A 1129 6.06 -37.83 11.58
N THR A 1130 6.32 -37.39 10.36
CA THR A 1130 7.65 -37.52 9.73
C THR A 1130 8.68 -36.55 10.31
N GLN A 1131 8.25 -35.35 10.74
CA GLN A 1131 9.12 -34.40 11.45
C GLN A 1131 9.65 -34.98 12.77
N GLU A 1132 8.80 -35.66 13.53
CA GLU A 1132 9.17 -36.33 14.79
C GLU A 1132 10.16 -37.47 14.53
N TYR A 1133 9.90 -38.29 13.51
CA TYR A 1133 10.83 -39.36 13.11
C TYR A 1133 12.21 -38.80 12.72
N ARG A 1134 12.26 -37.71 11.94
CA ARG A 1134 13.52 -37.05 11.56
C ARG A 1134 14.29 -36.53 12.77
N LYS A 1135 13.60 -35.91 13.74
CA LYS A 1135 14.22 -35.43 14.98
C LYS A 1135 14.79 -36.59 15.81
N ALA A 1136 14.05 -37.68 15.95
CA ALA A 1136 14.50 -38.86 16.70
C ALA A 1136 15.69 -39.57 16.04
N ASN A 1137 15.79 -39.55 14.72
CA ASN A 1137 16.83 -40.25 13.95
C ASN A 1137 17.90 -39.32 13.35
N PHE A 1138 18.00 -38.08 13.84
CA PHE A 1138 18.82 -37.03 13.27
C PHE A 1138 20.28 -37.47 13.01
N LEU A 1139 20.94 -38.10 13.99
CA LEU A 1139 22.33 -38.56 13.87
C LEU A 1139 22.51 -39.63 12.78
N SER A 1140 21.56 -40.56 12.65
CA SER A 1140 21.58 -41.60 11.60
C SER A 1140 21.40 -41.01 10.20
N ILE A 1141 20.48 -40.04 10.07
CA ILE A 1141 20.23 -39.35 8.80
C ILE A 1141 21.46 -38.51 8.42
N LYS A 1142 22.04 -37.74 9.36
CA LYS A 1142 23.23 -36.90 9.19
C LYS A 1142 24.46 -37.73 8.78
N ASN A 1143 24.71 -38.87 9.44
CA ASN A 1143 25.85 -39.73 9.10
C ASN A 1143 25.72 -40.31 7.67
N GLY A 1144 24.52 -40.69 7.24
CA GLY A 1144 24.28 -41.17 5.87
C GLY A 1144 24.39 -40.10 4.77
N GLN A 1145 24.56 -38.81 5.10
CA GLN A 1145 24.86 -37.76 4.11
C GLN A 1145 26.34 -37.71 3.72
N THR A 1146 27.23 -38.27 4.54
CA THR A 1146 28.69 -38.11 4.37
C THR A 1146 29.33 -39.09 3.39
N ILE A 1147 28.58 -40.07 2.90
CA ILE A 1147 29.08 -41.08 1.97
C ILE A 1147 28.70 -40.65 0.55
N THR A 1148 29.60 -39.93 -0.11
CA THR A 1148 29.49 -39.62 -1.55
C THR A 1148 30.56 -40.38 -2.30
N HIS A 1149 30.16 -41.12 -3.34
CA HIS A 1149 31.08 -41.83 -4.21
C HIS A 1149 32.04 -40.82 -4.87
N THR A 1150 33.32 -41.14 -4.94
CA THR A 1150 34.37 -40.20 -5.42
C THR A 1150 34.18 -39.78 -6.88
N GLN A 1151 33.45 -40.58 -7.67
CA GLN A 1151 33.08 -40.31 -9.06
C GLN A 1151 31.66 -39.74 -9.22
N ALA A 1152 30.96 -39.40 -8.13
CA ALA A 1152 29.70 -38.67 -8.18
C ALA A 1152 29.99 -37.17 -8.39
N ILE A 1153 29.46 -36.60 -9.46
CA ILE A 1153 29.74 -35.21 -9.89
C ILE A 1153 28.43 -34.43 -9.96
N TYR A 1154 28.32 -33.40 -9.11
CA TYR A 1154 27.14 -32.54 -8.97
C TYR A 1154 27.30 -31.14 -9.57
N SER A 1155 28.29 -30.97 -10.44
CA SER A 1155 28.49 -29.77 -11.26
C SER A 1155 28.04 -30.02 -12.69
N SER A 1156 27.42 -29.01 -13.31
CA SER A 1156 26.95 -29.07 -14.70
C SER A 1156 28.09 -29.39 -15.67
N ARG A 1157 27.85 -30.31 -16.61
CA ARG A 1157 28.82 -30.75 -17.65
C ARG A 1157 28.12 -31.29 -18.89
N LEU A 1158 28.85 -31.44 -19.99
CA LEU A 1158 28.37 -32.13 -21.20
C LEU A 1158 28.18 -33.63 -20.91
N LEU A 1159 26.98 -34.16 -21.13
CA LEU A 1159 26.62 -35.55 -20.81
C LEU A 1159 26.63 -36.49 -22.02
N ASN A 1160 26.74 -35.96 -23.24
CA ASN A 1160 26.80 -36.75 -24.47
C ASN A 1160 27.78 -37.94 -24.45
N PRO A 1161 28.99 -37.86 -23.85
CA PRO A 1161 29.89 -39.00 -23.77
C PRO A 1161 29.30 -40.21 -23.04
N PHE A 1162 28.38 -39.99 -22.10
CA PHE A 1162 27.75 -41.03 -21.27
C PHE A 1162 26.41 -41.51 -21.84
N THR A 1163 25.82 -40.81 -22.81
CA THR A 1163 24.51 -41.14 -23.39
C THR A 1163 24.58 -41.74 -24.79
N LYS A 1164 25.78 -41.78 -25.39
CA LYS A 1164 26.00 -42.15 -26.80
C LYS A 1164 25.47 -43.54 -27.20
N ASN A 1165 25.41 -44.49 -26.26
CA ASN A 1165 24.88 -45.84 -26.54
C ASN A 1165 23.42 -46.04 -26.10
N LEU A 1166 22.80 -45.10 -25.39
CA LEU A 1166 21.42 -45.24 -24.91
C LEU A 1166 20.40 -45.32 -26.05
N SER A 1167 20.63 -44.57 -27.13
CA SER A 1167 19.78 -44.59 -28.33
C SER A 1167 19.78 -45.93 -29.08
N LYS A 1168 20.76 -46.81 -28.85
CA LYS A 1168 20.78 -48.16 -29.44
C LYS A 1168 19.78 -49.11 -28.77
N TYR A 1169 19.42 -48.85 -27.52
CA TYR A 1169 18.44 -49.64 -26.77
C TYR A 1169 16.98 -49.25 -27.10
N TYR A 1170 16.77 -48.18 -27.87
CA TYR A 1170 15.46 -47.67 -28.27
C TYR A 1170 14.73 -48.58 -29.28
N ASN A 1171 15.43 -49.56 -29.88
CA ASN A 1171 14.92 -50.43 -30.96
C ASN A 1171 14.66 -51.89 -30.55
N ILE A 1172 14.73 -52.24 -29.26
CA ILE A 1172 14.35 -53.59 -28.82
C ILE A 1172 12.87 -53.53 -28.41
N ASP A 1173 12.00 -53.83 -29.36
CA ASP A 1173 10.59 -54.11 -29.09
C ASP A 1173 10.45 -55.15 -27.97
N ASN A 1174 9.46 -54.92 -27.11
CA ASN A 1174 9.09 -55.66 -25.90
C ASN A 1174 8.65 -57.12 -26.12
N ASN A 1175 9.26 -57.87 -27.03
CA ASN A 1175 9.07 -59.32 -27.13
C ASN A 1175 10.41 -60.01 -27.35
N THR A 1176 10.84 -60.72 -26.30
CA THR A 1176 12.04 -61.56 -26.16
C THR A 1176 13.36 -60.81 -25.96
N VAL A 1177 13.95 -60.92 -24.76
CA VAL A 1177 15.33 -61.37 -24.53
C VAL A 1177 15.50 -61.76 -23.06
N GLU A 1178 16.18 -62.88 -22.85
CA GLU A 1178 16.64 -63.46 -21.59
C GLU A 1178 17.45 -62.47 -20.73
N ILE A 1179 17.17 -62.48 -19.43
CA ILE A 1179 17.99 -61.84 -18.41
C ILE A 1179 19.32 -62.61 -18.35
N THR A 1180 20.39 -62.02 -18.88
CA THR A 1180 21.76 -62.41 -18.50
C THR A 1180 22.22 -61.51 -17.36
N ASP A 1181 22.40 -62.18 -16.22
CA ASP A 1181 22.90 -61.63 -14.96
C ASP A 1181 24.33 -61.13 -15.13
N PHE A 1182 24.55 -59.83 -14.92
CA PHE A 1182 25.89 -59.24 -14.81
C PHE A 1182 26.11 -58.75 -13.38
N THR A 1183 26.40 -59.71 -12.50
CA THR A 1183 27.13 -59.48 -11.26
C THR A 1183 28.54 -60.09 -11.38
N LYS A 1184 29.50 -59.27 -11.80
CA LYS A 1184 30.93 -59.44 -11.48
C LYS A 1184 31.70 -58.14 -11.58
#